data_AF-A0A1Y2FJL6-F1
#
_entry.id   AF-A0A1Y2FJL6-F1
#
_cell.length_a   1.000
_cell.length_b   1.000
_cell.length_c   1.000
_cell.angle_alpha   90.00
_cell.angle_beta   90.00
_cell.angle_gamma   90.00
#
_symmetry.space_group_name_H-M   'P 1'
#
loop_
_entity.id
_entity.type
_entity.pdbx_description
1 polymer ?
#
loop_
_entity_poly.entity_id
_entity_poly.type
_entity_poly.pdbx_seq_one_letter_code
_entity_poly.pdbx_strand_id
1 'polypeptide(L)'
;MIPKSVFFLLCCCVYGVVCISDFIKQGQRAELFELIDYEMPTVKISIPDEEFIDLKDKATYFTKLDYKDLFTYFPDLLRNYTSELLKINFNEAFPEYKFNEVLPELQVGEDGFAKYDVEQVVNGFDYDPEHYDEGNPEKFLKHFLSSNKDFNLVDIIDTLKGMKIADIDDKEKIESLFEDIYKFFENPFEQDDDEPEELKFDDIVIKAKIQIKFFLKLFRKINFKKFFPNSDYKIILPELQIDDNGYANFNIDEVFSGFNFDHEFYKENYPEIYNSNELMEIILYSNENFKIFDILDKIDELMMINNVNEKVFLNDLGNLLTSTMITGDSYREEMGKTEENQAFFDGSLTEFKTKNATMTFELNRTKKSFKKVTFSLSGQYSRYFPKPNYNIKIRDDKELYGRSQFKLRSDSIEPTYLRTKLVSDIHNRLGLKSSSANYIQLYINDEYMGLYIITDNIKLSWVEKEYGDKESTTLYKCKNIRDLLPKYSKGCINENDKVTDNTEWNDFLKAVQNAKSASDLEDIFEIDHFLYEMAIEFLVSGWDHIQNTHNFNLYKQPNGKWIYLSYDFDLDIGQYYEHSYELAFNEFSYKLHIIDILILQDSSRFDNILKDVINRVFNPSILFPHIDELKKFIKPYVELDKISDSNGRYPGRINESRNSFYTIEQWDAYSEFTTGFSDRVAYGLKYWILMEYRNICNKYDMDCDPTYMDENYYYPINKNVEFKYIYDDYSTYEYETEIPTQISYEHPTATERPTEYITFDDTEEEDVYDVEIDLPTNSTDDDEESSDDDEDTTESVESSVTLLTTSVNTATTKRTIITRTKTVTIGYKTILN
;
A
#
# COMPACT_ATOMS: atom_id res chain seq x y z
N MET A 1 47.52 1.07 49.64
CA MET A 1 47.02 2.07 48.67
C MET A 1 46.83 1.35 47.35
N ILE A 2 45.64 1.45 46.74
CA ILE A 2 45.41 0.97 45.37
C ILE A 2 45.80 2.12 44.42
N PRO A 3 46.46 1.88 43.27
CA PRO A 3 46.79 2.95 42.32
C PRO A 3 45.53 3.63 41.78
N LYS A 4 45.55 4.96 41.60
CA LYS A 4 44.41 5.72 41.06
C LYS A 4 43.93 5.20 39.70
N SER A 5 44.86 4.69 38.87
CA SER A 5 44.55 4.05 37.58
C SER A 5 43.72 2.77 37.71
N VAL A 6 43.91 1.98 38.76
CA VAL A 6 43.13 0.76 39.01
C VAL A 6 41.72 1.12 39.51
N PHE A 7 41.57 2.19 40.29
CA PHE A 7 40.26 2.70 40.68
C PHE A 7 39.49 3.26 39.47
N PHE A 8 40.17 3.98 38.56
CA PHE A 8 39.55 4.46 37.32
C PHE A 8 39.12 3.30 36.41
N LEU A 9 39.94 2.26 36.26
CA LEU A 9 39.55 1.06 35.51
C LEU A 9 38.35 0.35 36.15
N LEU A 10 38.29 0.25 37.49
CA LEU A 10 37.13 -0.30 38.19
C LEU A 10 35.87 0.55 37.99
N CYS A 11 35.96 1.88 37.99
CA CYS A 11 34.82 2.73 37.63
C CYS A 11 34.37 2.49 36.18
N CYS A 12 35.28 2.44 35.21
CA CYS A 12 34.93 2.15 33.81
C CYS A 12 34.35 0.73 33.61
N CYS A 13 34.83 -0.27 34.34
CA CYS A 13 34.28 -1.63 34.27
C CYS A 13 32.98 -1.80 35.06
N VAL A 14 32.67 -0.94 36.04
CA VAL A 14 31.37 -0.91 36.75
C VAL A 14 30.32 -0.09 35.99
N TYR A 15 30.71 0.91 35.20
CA TYR A 15 29.90 1.42 34.09
C TYR A 15 29.75 0.42 32.93
N GLY A 16 30.42 -0.75 33.01
CA GLY A 16 30.18 -1.94 32.20
C GLY A 16 29.11 -2.88 32.78
N VAL A 17 28.47 -2.52 33.90
CA VAL A 17 27.17 -3.12 34.24
C VAL A 17 26.17 -2.60 33.21
N VAL A 18 25.56 -3.51 32.47
CA VAL A 18 24.42 -3.19 31.59
C VAL A 18 23.35 -2.56 32.49
N CYS A 19 23.04 -1.28 32.26
CA CYS A 19 21.75 -0.74 32.66
C CYS A 19 20.71 -1.51 31.86
N ILE A 20 20.12 -2.54 32.47
CA ILE A 20 18.95 -3.21 31.93
C ILE A 20 17.87 -2.14 31.89
N SER A 21 17.47 -1.80 30.68
CA SER A 21 16.48 -0.79 30.40
C SER A 21 15.12 -1.40 30.69
N ASP A 22 14.63 -1.25 31.93
CA ASP A 22 13.27 -1.64 32.33
C ASP A 22 12.22 -0.69 31.68
N PHE A 23 12.27 -0.54 30.34
CA PHE A 23 11.34 0.26 29.56
C PHE A 23 9.92 -0.27 29.72
N ILE A 24 9.79 -1.60 29.75
CA ILE A 24 8.61 -2.37 30.15
C ILE A 24 8.97 -3.11 31.44
N LYS A 25 8.05 -3.17 32.41
CA LYS A 25 8.26 -3.90 33.65
C LYS A 25 7.96 -5.39 33.45
N GLN A 26 8.76 -6.25 34.06
CA GLN A 26 8.54 -7.69 34.04
C GLN A 26 7.15 -8.06 34.61
N GLY A 27 6.46 -8.98 33.94
CA GLY A 27 5.10 -9.42 34.26
C GLY A 27 3.98 -8.59 33.60
N GLN A 28 4.30 -7.59 32.76
CA GLN A 28 3.29 -6.82 32.04
C GLN A 28 2.81 -7.51 30.74
N ARG A 29 3.55 -8.49 30.22
CA ARG A 29 3.24 -9.18 28.95
C ARG A 29 3.61 -10.66 28.99
N ALA A 30 3.40 -11.39 27.89
CA ALA A 30 3.72 -12.81 27.87
C ALA A 30 5.23 -13.08 27.96
N GLU A 31 5.57 -14.13 28.72
CA GLU A 31 6.92 -14.66 28.95
C GLU A 31 7.77 -14.73 27.68
N LEU A 32 7.18 -15.08 26.53
CA LEU A 32 7.86 -15.08 25.23
C LEU A 32 8.57 -13.76 24.93
N PHE A 33 7.88 -12.63 25.06
CA PHE A 33 8.38 -11.33 24.61
C PHE A 33 9.43 -10.77 25.58
N GLU A 34 9.26 -11.00 26.87
CA GLU A 34 10.23 -10.64 27.92
C GLU A 34 11.54 -11.44 27.78
N LEU A 35 11.46 -12.70 27.36
CA LEU A 35 12.64 -13.55 27.13
C LEU A 35 13.48 -13.14 25.91
N ILE A 36 12.97 -12.29 25.02
CA ILE A 36 13.62 -11.93 23.73
C ILE A 36 13.88 -10.43 23.55
N ASP A 37 13.70 -9.59 24.59
CA ASP A 37 14.06 -8.16 24.53
C ASP A 37 15.57 -7.92 24.32
N TYR A 38 16.41 -8.82 24.81
CA TYR A 38 17.87 -8.67 24.78
C TYR A 38 18.60 -9.77 23.99
N GLU A 39 17.88 -10.73 23.44
CA GLU A 39 18.45 -11.87 22.70
C GLU A 39 17.59 -12.25 21.49
N MET A 40 18.20 -12.25 20.30
CA MET A 40 17.53 -12.59 19.04
C MET A 40 17.29 -14.11 18.95
N PRO A 41 16.06 -14.63 19.02
CA PRO A 41 15.78 -16.03 18.82
C PRO A 41 15.93 -16.41 17.34
N THR A 42 16.14 -17.70 17.08
CA THR A 42 16.02 -18.28 15.74
C THR A 42 14.79 -19.17 15.67
N VAL A 43 13.90 -18.88 14.72
CA VAL A 43 12.72 -19.69 14.39
C VAL A 43 13.01 -20.46 13.11
N LYS A 44 12.93 -21.79 13.19
CA LYS A 44 13.13 -22.69 12.04
C LYS A 44 11.83 -23.42 11.76
N ILE A 45 11.21 -23.13 10.62
CA ILE A 45 10.07 -23.85 10.09
C ILE A 45 10.57 -24.94 9.14
N SER A 46 9.93 -26.11 9.19
CA SER A 46 10.16 -27.18 8.22
C SER A 46 8.83 -27.70 7.71
N ILE A 47 8.65 -27.66 6.39
CA ILE A 47 7.48 -28.12 5.63
C ILE A 47 7.96 -29.09 4.52
N PRO A 48 7.08 -29.93 3.93
CA PRO A 48 7.41 -30.69 2.74
C PRO A 48 7.90 -29.76 1.60
N ASP A 49 8.89 -30.20 0.81
CA ASP A 49 9.50 -29.33 -0.20
C ASP A 49 8.53 -28.95 -1.33
N GLU A 50 7.59 -29.83 -1.68
CA GLU A 50 6.46 -29.54 -2.57
C GLU A 50 5.57 -28.38 -2.05
N GLU A 51 5.34 -28.33 -0.72
CA GLU A 51 4.60 -27.24 -0.09
C GLU A 51 5.44 -25.96 0.04
N PHE A 52 6.77 -26.06 0.08
CA PHE A 52 7.63 -24.86 0.05
C PHE A 52 7.67 -24.23 -1.35
N ILE A 53 7.58 -25.04 -2.40
CA ILE A 53 7.40 -24.55 -3.78
C ILE A 53 6.03 -23.85 -3.91
N ASP A 54 4.94 -24.49 -3.47
CA ASP A 54 3.59 -23.89 -3.46
C ASP A 54 3.54 -22.58 -2.64
N LEU A 55 4.27 -22.49 -1.52
CA LEU A 55 4.45 -21.26 -0.75
C LEU A 55 5.16 -20.18 -1.58
N LYS A 56 6.31 -20.48 -2.19
CA LYS A 56 7.09 -19.49 -2.96
C LYS A 56 6.30 -18.98 -4.16
N ASP A 57 5.55 -19.86 -4.82
CA ASP A 57 4.70 -19.49 -5.94
C ASP A 57 3.55 -18.58 -5.51
N LYS A 58 2.81 -18.95 -4.46
CA LYS A 58 1.66 -18.16 -3.96
C LYS A 58 2.04 -16.87 -3.24
N ALA A 59 3.31 -16.73 -2.87
CA ALA A 59 3.91 -15.48 -2.43
C ALA A 59 4.39 -14.60 -3.61
N THR A 60 4.54 -15.16 -4.82
CA THR A 60 4.93 -14.37 -6.01
C THR A 60 3.67 -13.78 -6.65
N TYR A 61 3.54 -12.46 -6.63
CA TYR A 61 2.33 -11.76 -7.09
C TYR A 61 2.71 -10.58 -7.98
N PHE A 62 2.54 -10.68 -9.30
CA PHE A 62 2.94 -9.62 -10.24
C PHE A 62 1.87 -8.50 -10.34
N THR A 63 0.57 -8.83 -10.49
CA THR A 63 -0.70 -8.12 -10.13
C THR A 63 -2.04 -8.40 -10.94
N LYS A 64 -2.89 -7.56 -11.62
CA LYS A 64 -3.98 -8.02 -12.58
C LYS A 64 -4.74 -6.93 -13.44
N LEU A 65 -4.79 -7.06 -14.78
CA LEU A 65 -5.47 -6.13 -15.76
C LEU A 65 -7.02 -6.05 -15.68
N ASP A 66 -7.61 -4.92 -16.08
CA ASP A 66 -9.05 -4.75 -16.43
C ASP A 66 -9.18 -4.21 -17.87
N TYR A 67 -10.24 -4.58 -18.59
CA TYR A 67 -10.48 -4.25 -20.01
C TYR A 67 -11.64 -3.28 -20.23
N LYS A 68 -12.48 -3.04 -19.21
CA LYS A 68 -13.79 -2.42 -19.37
C LYS A 68 -13.76 -0.98 -19.87
N ASP A 69 -12.80 -0.18 -19.39
CA ASP A 69 -12.72 1.25 -19.71
C ASP A 69 -12.01 1.53 -21.05
N LEU A 70 -11.29 0.55 -21.61
CA LEU A 70 -10.60 0.67 -22.91
C LEU A 70 -11.59 0.72 -24.10
N PHE A 71 -12.64 -0.10 -24.04
CA PHE A 71 -13.68 -0.15 -25.09
C PHE A 71 -14.49 1.14 -25.21
N THR A 72 -14.40 2.06 -24.24
CA THR A 72 -14.98 3.40 -24.36
C THR A 72 -14.26 4.30 -25.37
N TYR A 73 -13.01 4.00 -25.74
CA TYR A 73 -12.16 4.87 -26.57
C TYR A 73 -11.80 4.25 -27.94
N PHE A 74 -11.72 2.92 -28.03
CA PHE A 74 -11.35 2.22 -29.27
C PHE A 74 -12.22 2.55 -30.52
N PRO A 75 -13.54 2.79 -30.45
CA PRO A 75 -14.35 3.08 -31.65
C PRO A 75 -13.90 4.33 -32.42
N ASP A 76 -13.53 5.42 -31.74
CA ASP A 76 -13.13 6.67 -32.41
C ASP A 76 -11.71 6.59 -32.98
N LEU A 77 -10.86 5.76 -32.39
CA LEU A 77 -9.49 5.54 -32.86
C LEU A 77 -9.45 4.60 -34.08
N LEU A 78 -10.25 3.52 -34.07
CA LEU A 78 -10.48 2.67 -35.26
C LEU A 78 -11.03 3.49 -36.43
N ARG A 79 -12.00 4.37 -36.16
CA ARG A 79 -12.59 5.32 -37.13
C ARG A 79 -11.55 6.25 -37.75
N ASN A 80 -10.56 6.70 -36.97
CA ASN A 80 -9.46 7.53 -37.47
C ASN A 80 -8.57 6.76 -38.46
N TYR A 81 -7.94 5.66 -38.01
CA TYR A 81 -7.01 4.89 -38.85
C TYR A 81 -7.66 4.31 -40.11
N THR A 82 -8.89 3.77 -40.00
CA THR A 82 -9.63 3.25 -41.16
C THR A 82 -10.09 4.36 -42.14
N SER A 83 -10.14 5.63 -41.71
CA SER A 83 -10.37 6.78 -42.61
C SER A 83 -9.11 7.25 -43.34
N GLU A 84 -7.94 7.12 -42.73
CA GLU A 84 -6.67 7.48 -43.38
C GLU A 84 -6.29 6.50 -44.50
N LEU A 85 -6.51 5.19 -44.30
CA LEU A 85 -6.30 4.16 -45.32
C LEU A 85 -7.06 4.41 -46.64
N LEU A 86 -8.25 5.04 -46.58
CA LEU A 86 -9.03 5.41 -47.78
C LEU A 86 -8.36 6.49 -48.64
N LYS A 87 -7.37 7.22 -48.12
CA LYS A 87 -6.66 8.30 -48.83
C LYS A 87 -5.45 7.81 -49.62
N ILE A 88 -5.02 6.56 -49.43
CA ILE A 88 -3.84 5.99 -50.08
C ILE A 88 -4.20 5.53 -51.50
N ASN A 89 -3.40 5.94 -52.49
CA ASN A 89 -3.45 5.38 -53.83
C ASN A 89 -2.56 4.13 -53.89
N PHE A 90 -3.12 2.97 -53.55
CA PHE A 90 -2.40 1.70 -53.49
C PHE A 90 -1.81 1.28 -54.86
N ASN A 91 -2.44 1.66 -55.98
CA ASN A 91 -1.91 1.37 -57.32
C ASN A 91 -0.63 2.17 -57.64
N GLU A 92 -0.44 3.35 -57.04
CA GLU A 92 0.77 4.17 -57.20
C GLU A 92 1.81 3.90 -56.11
N ALA A 93 1.37 3.67 -54.87
CA ALA A 93 2.23 3.34 -53.74
C ALA A 93 2.83 1.93 -53.85
N PHE A 94 2.14 0.98 -54.47
CA PHE A 94 2.54 -0.44 -54.49
C PHE A 94 2.32 -1.12 -55.87
N PRO A 95 2.87 -0.57 -56.97
CA PRO A 95 2.53 -0.97 -58.35
C PRO A 95 2.97 -2.39 -58.76
N GLU A 96 3.76 -3.08 -57.93
CA GLU A 96 4.16 -4.49 -58.14
C GLU A 96 3.12 -5.49 -57.60
N TYR A 97 2.11 -5.02 -56.85
CA TYR A 97 1.11 -5.84 -56.16
C TYR A 97 -0.31 -5.59 -56.71
N LYS A 98 -1.19 -6.58 -56.58
CA LYS A 98 -2.60 -6.48 -56.96
C LYS A 98 -3.48 -6.52 -55.72
N PHE A 99 -3.93 -5.36 -55.24
CA PHE A 99 -4.60 -5.28 -53.94
C PHE A 99 -5.85 -6.16 -53.84
N ASN A 100 -6.73 -6.19 -54.85
CA ASN A 100 -7.91 -7.06 -54.82
C ASN A 100 -7.63 -8.58 -54.92
N GLU A 101 -6.36 -9.00 -55.11
CA GLU A 101 -5.94 -10.41 -55.03
C GLU A 101 -5.15 -10.72 -53.74
N VAL A 102 -4.83 -9.71 -52.91
CA VAL A 102 -3.98 -9.86 -51.70
C VAL A 102 -4.64 -9.31 -50.43
N LEU A 103 -5.29 -8.15 -50.54
CA LEU A 103 -6.11 -7.47 -49.52
C LEU A 103 -7.49 -7.11 -50.10
N PRO A 104 -8.37 -8.10 -50.36
CA PRO A 104 -9.65 -7.89 -51.04
C PRO A 104 -10.65 -7.04 -50.23
N GLU A 105 -10.57 -7.06 -48.91
CA GLU A 105 -11.41 -6.26 -47.99
C GLU A 105 -11.20 -4.74 -48.11
N LEU A 106 -10.03 -4.28 -48.57
CA LEU A 106 -9.80 -2.87 -48.92
C LEU A 106 -10.59 -2.42 -50.17
N GLN A 107 -11.01 -3.35 -51.04
CA GLN A 107 -11.84 -3.09 -52.23
C GLN A 107 -11.28 -1.96 -53.13
N VAL A 108 -9.99 -2.01 -53.44
CA VAL A 108 -9.26 -0.98 -54.19
C VAL A 108 -9.82 -0.83 -55.62
N GLY A 109 -10.22 0.39 -55.99
CA GLY A 109 -10.79 0.67 -57.31
C GLY A 109 -9.78 0.67 -58.47
N GLU A 110 -10.26 0.77 -59.70
CA GLU A 110 -9.40 0.99 -60.90
C GLU A 110 -8.63 2.32 -60.84
N ASP A 111 -9.13 3.26 -60.04
CA ASP A 111 -8.52 4.54 -59.65
C ASP A 111 -7.54 4.45 -58.47
N GLY A 112 -7.36 3.26 -57.88
CA GLY A 112 -6.29 2.95 -56.91
C GLY A 112 -6.57 3.26 -55.44
N PHE A 113 -7.74 3.81 -55.11
CA PHE A 113 -8.16 4.07 -53.73
C PHE A 113 -9.07 2.96 -53.19
N ALA A 114 -8.95 2.66 -51.90
CA ALA A 114 -9.80 1.72 -51.16
C ALA A 114 -11.26 2.20 -51.03
N LYS A 115 -12.23 1.27 -50.95
CA LYS A 115 -13.68 1.56 -51.09
C LYS A 115 -14.58 0.70 -50.17
N TYR A 116 -14.46 0.92 -48.87
CA TYR A 116 -15.35 0.38 -47.83
C TYR A 116 -16.04 1.49 -47.03
N ASP A 117 -17.03 1.12 -46.20
CA ASP A 117 -17.74 2.04 -45.29
C ASP A 117 -17.11 1.96 -43.88
N VAL A 118 -16.57 3.08 -43.40
CA VAL A 118 -15.88 3.18 -42.11
C VAL A 118 -16.81 2.86 -40.93
N GLU A 119 -18.07 3.28 -40.95
CA GLU A 119 -18.99 2.97 -39.85
C GLU A 119 -19.33 1.48 -39.82
N GLN A 120 -19.54 0.87 -40.99
CA GLN A 120 -19.78 -0.58 -41.06
C GLN A 120 -18.57 -1.39 -40.56
N VAL A 121 -17.34 -0.92 -40.82
CA VAL A 121 -16.11 -1.54 -40.30
C VAL A 121 -16.00 -1.37 -38.78
N VAL A 122 -16.10 -0.14 -38.25
CA VAL A 122 -15.92 0.16 -36.82
C VAL A 122 -16.98 -0.52 -35.94
N ASN A 123 -18.23 -0.63 -36.41
CA ASN A 123 -19.30 -1.33 -35.70
C ASN A 123 -19.27 -2.86 -35.90
N GLY A 124 -18.32 -3.41 -36.68
CA GLY A 124 -18.15 -4.84 -36.92
C GLY A 124 -17.20 -5.55 -35.95
N PHE A 125 -16.47 -4.81 -35.11
CA PHE A 125 -15.63 -5.36 -34.04
C PHE A 125 -16.46 -5.74 -32.81
N ASP A 126 -15.95 -6.67 -32.00
CA ASP A 126 -16.61 -7.19 -30.80
C ASP A 126 -16.13 -6.45 -29.54
N TYR A 127 -17.06 -5.79 -28.85
CA TYR A 127 -16.80 -4.92 -27.69
C TYR A 127 -17.35 -5.50 -26.37
N ASP A 128 -17.70 -6.79 -26.31
CA ASP A 128 -18.15 -7.42 -25.05
C ASP A 128 -16.95 -7.89 -24.21
N PRO A 129 -16.66 -7.30 -23.03
CA PRO A 129 -15.52 -7.68 -22.21
C PRO A 129 -15.61 -9.10 -21.63
N GLU A 130 -16.76 -9.79 -21.67
CA GLU A 130 -16.84 -11.20 -21.30
C GLU A 130 -16.28 -12.15 -22.38
N HIS A 131 -16.01 -11.66 -23.60
CA HIS A 131 -15.37 -12.43 -24.67
C HIS A 131 -13.82 -12.42 -24.61
N TYR A 132 -13.23 -11.59 -23.74
CA TYR A 132 -11.79 -11.36 -23.66
C TYR A 132 -11.23 -11.78 -22.29
N ASP A 133 -10.56 -12.94 -22.26
CA ASP A 133 -9.99 -13.55 -21.04
C ASP A 133 -8.46 -13.73 -21.09
N GLU A 134 -7.78 -13.07 -22.04
CA GLU A 134 -6.39 -13.36 -22.41
C GLU A 134 -5.38 -13.01 -21.30
N GLY A 135 -5.71 -12.09 -20.40
CA GLY A 135 -4.86 -11.64 -19.29
C GLY A 135 -3.59 -10.87 -19.71
N ASN A 136 -3.39 -10.67 -21.00
CA ASN A 136 -2.27 -10.00 -21.64
C ASN A 136 -2.81 -8.90 -22.58
N PRO A 137 -2.22 -7.69 -22.61
CA PRO A 137 -2.78 -6.55 -23.34
C PRO A 137 -2.62 -6.66 -24.87
N GLU A 138 -1.54 -7.28 -25.33
CA GLU A 138 -1.20 -7.46 -26.75
C GLU A 138 -2.08 -8.55 -27.39
N LYS A 139 -2.24 -9.72 -26.73
CA LYS A 139 -3.15 -10.78 -27.15
C LYS A 139 -4.61 -10.30 -27.16
N PHE A 140 -5.02 -9.53 -26.16
CA PHE A 140 -6.32 -8.84 -26.12
C PHE A 140 -6.51 -7.94 -27.36
N LEU A 141 -5.55 -7.06 -27.64
CA LEU A 141 -5.64 -6.12 -28.75
C LEU A 141 -5.65 -6.85 -30.11
N LYS A 142 -4.74 -7.80 -30.34
CA LYS A 142 -4.68 -8.56 -31.60
C LYS A 142 -5.93 -9.42 -31.80
N HIS A 143 -6.55 -9.95 -30.73
CA HIS A 143 -7.86 -10.62 -30.81
C HIS A 143 -8.99 -9.64 -31.12
N PHE A 144 -9.07 -8.50 -30.42
CA PHE A 144 -10.05 -7.44 -30.66
C PHE A 144 -10.01 -6.92 -32.10
N LEU A 145 -8.82 -6.63 -32.63
CA LEU A 145 -8.63 -6.15 -34.00
C LEU A 145 -8.82 -7.22 -35.09
N SER A 146 -8.87 -8.50 -34.70
CA SER A 146 -9.25 -9.63 -35.56
C SER A 146 -10.73 -10.03 -35.43
N SER A 147 -11.49 -9.38 -34.53
CA SER A 147 -12.88 -9.77 -34.27
C SER A 147 -13.83 -9.48 -35.44
N ASN A 148 -13.58 -8.38 -36.19
CA ASN A 148 -14.28 -8.09 -37.44
C ASN A 148 -13.73 -8.96 -38.58
N LYS A 149 -14.43 -10.06 -38.86
CA LYS A 149 -14.02 -11.05 -39.86
C LYS A 149 -14.23 -10.62 -41.32
N ASP A 150 -14.98 -9.55 -41.55
CA ASP A 150 -15.15 -8.95 -42.88
C ASP A 150 -14.14 -7.81 -43.12
N PHE A 151 -13.38 -7.40 -42.09
CA PHE A 151 -12.32 -6.38 -42.16
C PHE A 151 -11.30 -6.59 -41.02
N ASN A 152 -10.49 -7.65 -41.10
CA ASN A 152 -9.47 -7.94 -40.07
C ASN A 152 -8.33 -6.91 -40.17
N LEU A 153 -8.23 -6.03 -39.18
CA LEU A 153 -7.26 -4.94 -39.23
C LEU A 153 -5.81 -5.44 -39.03
N VAL A 154 -5.62 -6.54 -38.31
CA VAL A 154 -4.29 -7.16 -38.12
C VAL A 154 -3.76 -7.70 -39.45
N ASP A 155 -4.56 -8.50 -40.15
CA ASP A 155 -4.19 -9.08 -41.47
C ASP A 155 -3.84 -7.97 -42.49
N ILE A 156 -4.61 -6.87 -42.49
CA ILE A 156 -4.36 -5.70 -43.36
C ILE A 156 -3.01 -5.06 -43.03
N ILE A 157 -2.74 -4.76 -41.76
CA ILE A 157 -1.53 -4.05 -41.33
C ILE A 157 -0.27 -4.89 -41.56
N ASP A 158 -0.27 -6.16 -41.13
CA ASP A 158 0.87 -7.06 -41.32
C ASP A 158 1.21 -7.24 -42.81
N THR A 159 0.18 -7.36 -43.65
CA THR A 159 0.34 -7.49 -45.10
C THR A 159 0.87 -6.21 -45.74
N LEU A 160 0.37 -5.03 -45.35
CA LEU A 160 0.88 -3.74 -45.85
C LEU A 160 2.32 -3.49 -45.40
N LYS A 161 2.67 -3.80 -44.15
CA LYS A 161 4.03 -3.71 -43.62
C LYS A 161 5.01 -4.63 -44.38
N GLY A 162 4.53 -5.77 -44.86
CA GLY A 162 5.31 -6.68 -45.71
C GLY A 162 5.53 -6.21 -47.15
N MET A 163 4.87 -5.13 -47.60
CA MET A 163 4.95 -4.64 -48.98
C MET A 163 5.94 -3.48 -49.14
N LYS A 164 6.68 -3.49 -50.25
CA LYS A 164 7.61 -2.41 -50.58
C LYS A 164 6.87 -1.24 -51.24
N ILE A 165 6.86 -0.08 -50.57
CA ILE A 165 6.34 1.18 -51.13
C ILE A 165 7.27 1.68 -52.25
N ALA A 166 6.68 2.21 -53.31
CA ALA A 166 7.34 2.81 -54.46
C ALA A 166 7.89 4.22 -54.17
N ASP A 167 8.80 4.68 -55.02
CA ASP A 167 9.45 5.98 -54.91
C ASP A 167 8.51 7.09 -55.46
N ILE A 168 7.60 7.57 -54.60
CA ILE A 168 6.55 8.56 -54.91
C ILE A 168 6.57 9.74 -53.92
N ASP A 169 6.07 10.91 -54.33
CA ASP A 169 6.15 12.17 -53.56
C ASP A 169 5.47 12.12 -52.16
N ASP A 170 4.48 11.25 -51.97
CA ASP A 170 3.76 11.05 -50.68
C ASP A 170 4.30 9.88 -49.84
N LYS A 171 5.37 9.21 -50.29
CA LYS A 171 5.93 7.99 -49.66
C LYS A 171 6.19 8.16 -48.16
N GLU A 172 6.91 9.21 -47.75
CA GLU A 172 7.28 9.44 -46.34
C GLU A 172 6.05 9.57 -45.42
N LYS A 173 4.92 10.06 -45.94
CA LYS A 173 3.66 10.20 -45.18
C LYS A 173 2.94 8.87 -45.04
N ILE A 174 3.03 8.01 -46.07
CA ILE A 174 2.47 6.66 -46.06
C ILE A 174 3.29 5.77 -45.12
N GLU A 175 4.62 5.90 -45.13
CA GLU A 175 5.51 5.25 -44.17
C GLU A 175 5.24 5.72 -42.73
N SER A 176 5.15 7.04 -42.47
CA SER A 176 4.77 7.56 -41.14
C SER A 176 3.41 7.04 -40.68
N LEU A 177 2.38 7.11 -41.53
CA LEU A 177 1.03 6.62 -41.19
C LEU A 177 1.03 5.14 -40.82
N PHE A 178 1.82 4.30 -41.50
CA PHE A 178 1.92 2.89 -41.15
C PHE A 178 2.72 2.63 -39.87
N GLU A 179 3.74 3.44 -39.55
CA GLU A 179 4.44 3.36 -38.25
C GLU A 179 3.55 3.87 -37.09
N ASP A 180 2.80 4.96 -37.28
CA ASP A 180 1.86 5.52 -36.29
C ASP A 180 0.65 4.58 -36.03
N ILE A 181 0.26 3.81 -37.04
CA ILE A 181 -0.64 2.66 -36.95
C ILE A 181 0.06 1.54 -36.16
N TYR A 182 1.23 1.09 -36.62
CA TYR A 182 1.91 -0.09 -36.11
C TYR A 182 2.30 0.02 -34.64
N LYS A 183 2.85 1.16 -34.20
CA LYS A 183 3.19 1.44 -32.80
C LYS A 183 1.98 1.25 -31.88
N PHE A 184 0.87 1.92 -32.19
CA PHE A 184 -0.37 1.82 -31.41
C PHE A 184 -0.90 0.37 -31.38
N PHE A 185 -0.73 -0.38 -32.46
CA PHE A 185 -1.20 -1.76 -32.57
C PHE A 185 -0.23 -2.84 -32.05
N GLU A 186 0.99 -2.48 -31.65
CA GLU A 186 1.86 -3.35 -30.83
C GLU A 186 1.75 -3.03 -29.33
N ASN A 187 1.73 -1.74 -28.94
CA ASN A 187 1.66 -1.36 -27.53
C ASN A 187 0.85 -0.08 -27.26
N PRO A 188 -0.49 -0.18 -27.10
CA PRO A 188 -1.35 0.96 -26.78
C PRO A 188 -1.30 1.37 -25.29
N PHE A 189 -0.34 0.84 -24.52
CA PHE A 189 -0.13 1.13 -23.09
C PHE A 189 1.22 1.79 -22.79
N GLU A 190 2.13 1.88 -23.76
CA GLU A 190 3.14 2.93 -23.75
C GLU A 190 2.42 4.25 -24.09
N GLN A 191 2.38 5.17 -23.11
CA GLN A 191 2.31 6.58 -23.44
C GLN A 191 3.70 6.97 -23.94
N ASP A 192 3.78 7.82 -24.97
CA ASP A 192 5.05 8.45 -25.36
C ASP A 192 5.48 9.40 -24.24
N ASP A 193 6.20 8.88 -23.25
CA ASP A 193 7.07 9.67 -22.36
C ASP A 193 8.24 10.20 -23.23
N ASP A 194 7.95 11.21 -24.04
CA ASP A 194 8.82 11.79 -25.07
C ASP A 194 9.92 12.70 -24.44
N GLU A 195 10.47 12.29 -23.30
CA GLU A 195 11.69 12.81 -22.69
C GLU A 195 12.75 11.71 -22.51
N PRO A 196 14.03 11.98 -22.83
CA PRO A 196 15.10 11.00 -22.69
C PRO A 196 15.56 10.85 -21.24
N GLU A 197 14.86 10.03 -20.44
CA GLU A 197 15.41 9.55 -19.17
C GLU A 197 16.75 8.82 -19.41
N GLU A 198 17.71 9.01 -18.49
CA GLU A 198 18.92 8.18 -18.49
C GLU A 198 18.54 6.69 -18.38
N LEU A 199 19.23 5.83 -19.15
CA LEU A 199 18.90 4.41 -19.23
C LEU A 199 19.12 3.72 -17.88
N LYS A 200 18.04 3.60 -17.09
CA LYS A 200 18.00 3.01 -15.74
C LYS A 200 18.26 1.50 -15.78
N PHE A 201 19.53 1.15 -15.94
CA PHE A 201 20.03 -0.22 -16.03
C PHE A 201 19.48 -1.12 -14.91
N ASP A 202 19.44 -0.60 -13.68
CA ASP A 202 18.97 -1.37 -12.50
C ASP A 202 17.49 -1.75 -12.62
N ASP A 203 16.63 -0.88 -13.15
CA ASP A 203 15.20 -1.18 -13.36
C ASP A 203 15.00 -2.24 -14.45
N ILE A 204 15.83 -2.20 -15.51
CA ILE A 204 15.80 -3.19 -16.58
C ILE A 204 16.29 -4.55 -16.05
N VAL A 205 17.32 -4.57 -15.22
CA VAL A 205 17.78 -5.78 -14.51
C VAL A 205 16.74 -6.30 -13.51
N ILE A 206 15.99 -5.43 -12.82
CA ILE A 206 14.87 -5.85 -11.97
C ILE A 206 13.79 -6.54 -12.82
N LYS A 207 13.33 -5.89 -13.90
CA LYS A 207 12.39 -6.48 -14.87
C LYS A 207 12.89 -7.85 -15.41
N ALA A 208 14.18 -7.95 -15.74
CA ALA A 208 14.77 -9.19 -16.27
C ALA A 208 14.82 -10.32 -15.24
N LYS A 209 15.18 -10.01 -13.98
CA LYS A 209 15.19 -10.98 -12.88
C LYS A 209 13.79 -11.55 -12.62
N ILE A 210 12.77 -10.70 -12.68
CA ILE A 210 11.34 -11.08 -12.58
C ILE A 210 10.96 -12.03 -13.72
N GLN A 211 11.27 -11.66 -14.96
CA GLN A 211 10.89 -12.42 -16.16
C GLN A 211 11.60 -13.78 -16.24
N ILE A 212 12.90 -13.84 -15.92
CA ILE A 212 13.64 -15.10 -15.82
C ILE A 212 12.96 -16.03 -14.81
N LYS A 213 12.70 -15.56 -13.58
CA LYS A 213 12.11 -16.44 -12.55
C LYS A 213 10.64 -16.77 -12.78
N PHE A 214 9.89 -15.96 -13.52
CA PHE A 214 8.60 -16.37 -14.06
C PHE A 214 8.75 -17.64 -14.92
N PHE A 215 9.63 -17.64 -15.93
CA PHE A 215 9.86 -18.81 -16.78
C PHE A 215 10.41 -20.03 -16.00
N LEU A 216 11.34 -19.83 -15.07
CA LEU A 216 11.86 -20.94 -14.24
C LEU A 216 10.78 -21.57 -13.35
N LYS A 217 9.86 -20.77 -12.79
CA LYS A 217 8.69 -21.27 -12.04
C LYS A 217 7.69 -21.97 -12.98
N LEU A 218 7.46 -21.40 -14.17
CA LEU A 218 6.59 -21.95 -15.24
C LEU A 218 7.00 -23.38 -15.61
N PHE A 219 8.29 -23.59 -15.95
CA PHE A 219 8.80 -24.89 -16.41
C PHE A 219 8.69 -25.99 -15.36
N ARG A 220 8.74 -25.66 -14.05
CA ARG A 220 8.55 -26.65 -12.98
C ARG A 220 7.10 -27.05 -12.73
N LYS A 221 6.12 -26.24 -13.16
CA LYS A 221 4.69 -26.58 -13.03
C LYS A 221 4.15 -27.45 -14.15
N ILE A 222 4.78 -27.43 -15.33
CA ILE A 222 4.38 -28.25 -16.47
C ILE A 222 4.55 -29.73 -16.10
N ASN A 223 3.45 -30.49 -16.16
CA ASN A 223 3.51 -31.95 -16.11
C ASN A 223 3.69 -32.50 -17.53
N PHE A 224 4.95 -32.63 -17.95
CA PHE A 224 5.35 -33.14 -19.26
C PHE A 224 4.80 -34.55 -19.55
N LYS A 225 4.55 -35.36 -18.52
CA LYS A 225 3.95 -36.71 -18.65
C LYS A 225 2.43 -36.67 -18.88
N LYS A 226 1.74 -35.65 -18.37
CA LYS A 226 0.31 -35.38 -18.60
C LYS A 226 0.07 -34.85 -20.01
N PHE A 227 0.89 -33.89 -20.44
CA PHE A 227 0.72 -33.18 -21.71
C PHE A 227 1.42 -33.85 -22.89
N PHE A 228 2.59 -34.45 -22.69
CA PHE A 228 3.41 -35.06 -23.76
C PHE A 228 3.66 -36.56 -23.52
N PRO A 229 2.63 -37.39 -23.25
CA PRO A 229 2.78 -38.78 -22.78
C PRO A 229 3.48 -39.73 -23.78
N ASN A 230 3.66 -39.30 -25.04
CA ASN A 230 4.29 -40.10 -26.10
C ASN A 230 5.66 -39.54 -26.55
N SER A 231 6.15 -38.44 -25.97
CA SER A 231 7.44 -37.82 -26.31
C SER A 231 8.53 -38.18 -25.32
N ASP A 232 9.76 -38.39 -25.80
CA ASP A 232 10.94 -38.51 -24.94
C ASP A 232 11.49 -37.13 -24.54
N TYR A 233 10.71 -36.43 -23.72
CA TYR A 233 11.06 -35.09 -23.22
C TYR A 233 12.37 -35.06 -22.42
N LYS A 234 12.88 -36.21 -21.95
CA LYS A 234 14.19 -36.30 -21.28
C LYS A 234 15.38 -36.19 -22.26
N ILE A 235 15.14 -36.42 -23.56
CA ILE A 235 16.10 -36.21 -24.65
C ILE A 235 15.94 -34.82 -25.28
N ILE A 236 14.71 -34.30 -25.35
CA ILE A 236 14.39 -33.01 -26.01
C ILE A 236 14.72 -31.82 -25.09
N LEU A 237 14.33 -31.92 -23.80
CA LEU A 237 14.52 -30.91 -22.76
C LEU A 237 15.44 -31.43 -21.62
N PRO A 238 16.69 -31.87 -21.91
CA PRO A 238 17.58 -32.44 -20.89
C PRO A 238 17.93 -31.43 -19.79
N GLU A 239 18.03 -30.14 -20.12
CA GLU A 239 18.24 -29.04 -19.19
C GLU A 239 17.15 -28.91 -18.10
N LEU A 240 15.93 -29.37 -18.38
CA LEU A 240 14.82 -29.36 -17.40
C LEU A 240 14.88 -30.53 -16.39
N GLN A 241 15.75 -31.53 -16.60
CA GLN A 241 15.98 -32.65 -15.69
C GLN A 241 14.67 -33.36 -15.26
N ILE A 242 13.79 -33.66 -16.22
CA ILE A 242 12.42 -34.09 -15.94
C ILE A 242 12.37 -35.49 -15.29
N ASP A 243 11.61 -35.60 -14.20
CA ASP A 243 11.52 -36.80 -13.36
C ASP A 243 10.61 -37.90 -13.96
N ASP A 244 10.37 -38.97 -13.19
CA ASP A 244 9.50 -40.07 -13.63
C ASP A 244 8.00 -39.80 -13.39
N ASN A 245 7.64 -38.77 -12.63
CA ASN A 245 6.25 -38.29 -12.47
C ASN A 245 5.84 -37.33 -13.58
N GLY A 246 6.81 -36.68 -14.23
CA GLY A 246 6.61 -35.76 -15.36
C GLY A 246 6.94 -34.31 -15.07
N TYR A 247 7.62 -33.98 -13.97
CA TYR A 247 7.92 -32.59 -13.58
C TYR A 247 9.40 -32.26 -13.72
N ALA A 248 9.71 -31.00 -14.07
CA ALA A 248 11.08 -30.52 -14.19
C ALA A 248 11.73 -30.37 -12.81
N ASN A 249 12.88 -31.02 -12.62
CA ASN A 249 13.56 -31.12 -11.32
C ASN A 249 14.90 -30.37 -11.26
N PHE A 250 15.16 -29.48 -12.22
CA PHE A 250 16.28 -28.55 -12.12
C PHE A 250 16.11 -27.61 -10.90
N ASN A 251 17.23 -27.15 -10.36
CA ASN A 251 17.24 -26.18 -9.28
C ASN A 251 17.10 -24.76 -9.87
N ILE A 252 15.98 -24.08 -9.56
CA ILE A 252 15.71 -22.71 -10.01
C ILE A 252 16.85 -21.76 -9.61
N ASP A 253 17.50 -21.99 -8.47
CA ASP A 253 18.42 -21.01 -7.89
C ASP A 253 19.83 -21.15 -8.47
N GLU A 254 20.25 -22.39 -8.73
CA GLU A 254 21.43 -22.73 -9.53
C GLU A 254 21.28 -22.23 -10.98
N VAL A 255 20.14 -22.49 -11.61
CA VAL A 255 19.86 -22.00 -12.97
C VAL A 255 19.80 -20.47 -13.02
N PHE A 256 19.13 -19.81 -12.07
CA PHE A 256 19.08 -18.36 -11.99
C PHE A 256 20.46 -17.72 -11.75
N SER A 257 21.37 -18.41 -11.03
CA SER A 257 22.76 -17.96 -10.82
C SER A 257 23.61 -17.92 -12.10
N GLY A 258 23.20 -18.67 -13.13
CA GLY A 258 23.90 -18.72 -14.42
C GLY A 258 23.58 -17.56 -15.37
N PHE A 259 22.63 -16.69 -15.02
CA PHE A 259 22.33 -15.47 -15.78
C PHE A 259 23.17 -14.31 -15.26
N ASN A 260 23.65 -13.48 -16.18
CA ASN A 260 24.50 -12.33 -15.85
C ASN A 260 23.65 -11.08 -15.61
N PHE A 261 23.93 -10.38 -14.51
CA PHE A 261 23.24 -9.15 -14.08
C PHE A 261 24.21 -8.01 -13.72
N ASP A 262 25.48 -8.11 -14.11
CA ASP A 262 26.51 -7.12 -13.79
C ASP A 262 26.48 -5.93 -14.78
N HIS A 263 26.21 -4.74 -14.27
CA HIS A 263 26.15 -3.50 -15.05
C HIS A 263 27.44 -3.24 -15.83
N GLU A 264 28.62 -3.37 -15.19
CA GLU A 264 29.88 -3.07 -15.87
C GLU A 264 30.20 -4.11 -16.95
N PHE A 265 29.73 -5.36 -16.83
CA PHE A 265 29.84 -6.34 -17.92
C PHE A 265 29.08 -5.90 -19.16
N TYR A 266 27.81 -5.51 -19.04
CA TYR A 266 27.01 -5.11 -20.22
C TYR A 266 27.54 -3.81 -20.84
N LYS A 267 27.95 -2.87 -19.99
CA LYS A 267 28.54 -1.59 -20.38
C LYS A 267 29.92 -1.72 -21.06
N GLU A 268 30.72 -2.73 -20.71
CA GLU A 268 32.00 -3.04 -21.40
C GLU A 268 31.79 -3.82 -22.70
N ASN A 269 30.89 -4.81 -22.70
CA ASN A 269 30.75 -5.76 -23.82
C ASN A 269 29.71 -5.32 -24.88
N TYR A 270 28.77 -4.43 -24.51
CA TYR A 270 27.69 -3.93 -25.36
C TYR A 270 27.52 -2.39 -25.23
N PRO A 271 28.58 -1.59 -25.48
CA PRO A 271 28.58 -0.14 -25.22
C PRO A 271 27.68 0.70 -26.17
N GLU A 272 27.01 0.06 -27.13
CA GLU A 272 26.08 0.70 -28.08
C GLU A 272 24.61 0.37 -27.78
N ILE A 273 24.30 -0.29 -26.64
CA ILE A 273 22.92 -0.46 -26.18
C ILE A 273 22.36 0.88 -25.69
N TYR A 274 21.36 1.39 -26.41
CA TYR A 274 20.54 2.53 -26.01
C TYR A 274 19.07 2.13 -25.78
N ASN A 275 18.76 0.83 -25.87
CA ASN A 275 17.40 0.28 -25.79
C ASN A 275 17.24 -0.66 -24.58
N SER A 276 16.20 -0.42 -23.78
CA SER A 276 15.85 -1.24 -22.61
C SER A 276 15.46 -2.69 -22.98
N ASN A 277 14.83 -2.88 -24.14
CA ASN A 277 14.38 -4.19 -24.62
C ASN A 277 15.53 -5.03 -25.19
N GLU A 278 16.54 -4.40 -25.79
CA GLU A 278 17.75 -5.08 -26.26
C GLU A 278 18.58 -5.61 -25.06
N LEU A 279 18.74 -4.78 -24.02
CA LEU A 279 19.38 -5.22 -22.78
C LEU A 279 18.60 -6.38 -22.11
N MET A 280 17.28 -6.31 -22.09
CA MET A 280 16.39 -7.35 -21.57
C MET A 280 16.65 -8.71 -22.26
N GLU A 281 16.66 -8.73 -23.59
CA GLU A 281 16.88 -9.94 -24.39
C GLU A 281 18.27 -10.54 -24.11
N ILE A 282 19.32 -9.72 -24.10
CA ILE A 282 20.69 -10.21 -23.87
C ILE A 282 20.84 -10.76 -22.44
N ILE A 283 20.18 -10.16 -21.43
CA ILE A 283 20.11 -10.74 -20.08
C ILE A 283 19.39 -12.09 -20.10
N LEU A 284 18.28 -12.24 -20.82
CA LEU A 284 17.53 -13.49 -20.94
C LEU A 284 18.30 -14.62 -21.68
N TYR A 285 19.25 -14.28 -22.55
CA TYR A 285 20.15 -15.25 -23.20
C TYR A 285 21.45 -15.53 -22.44
N SER A 286 21.77 -14.77 -21.39
CA SER A 286 23.10 -14.79 -20.75
C SER A 286 23.51 -16.12 -20.08
N ASN A 287 22.58 -17.05 -19.84
CA ASN A 287 22.88 -18.39 -19.34
C ASN A 287 23.05 -19.42 -20.46
N GLU A 288 24.30 -19.70 -20.85
CA GLU A 288 24.63 -20.68 -21.90
C GLU A 288 24.09 -22.10 -21.63
N ASN A 289 23.87 -22.48 -20.36
CA ASN A 289 23.44 -23.82 -19.96
C ASN A 289 21.91 -23.95 -19.77
N PHE A 290 21.18 -22.84 -19.77
CA PHE A 290 19.74 -22.83 -19.56
C PHE A 290 19.12 -21.62 -20.27
N LYS A 291 19.08 -21.69 -21.60
CA LYS A 291 18.53 -20.64 -22.43
C LYS A 291 17.01 -20.72 -22.45
N ILE A 292 16.35 -19.66 -21.98
CA ILE A 292 14.90 -19.64 -21.80
C ILE A 292 14.15 -19.77 -23.13
N PHE A 293 14.61 -19.08 -24.18
CA PHE A 293 13.97 -19.13 -25.50
C PHE A 293 14.14 -20.50 -26.17
N ASP A 294 15.36 -21.07 -26.22
CA ASP A 294 15.58 -22.45 -26.70
C ASP A 294 14.71 -23.49 -25.97
N ILE A 295 14.32 -23.25 -24.71
CA ILE A 295 13.43 -24.12 -23.93
C ILE A 295 11.95 -23.90 -24.30
N LEU A 296 11.53 -22.65 -24.51
CA LEU A 296 10.17 -22.30 -24.94
C LEU A 296 9.88 -22.90 -26.33
N ASP A 297 10.78 -22.69 -27.29
CA ASP A 297 10.68 -23.23 -28.65
C ASP A 297 10.44 -24.75 -28.64
N LYS A 298 11.20 -25.49 -27.83
CA LYS A 298 11.07 -26.94 -27.66
C LYS A 298 9.78 -27.37 -26.95
N ILE A 299 9.24 -26.54 -26.05
CA ILE A 299 7.95 -26.80 -25.40
C ILE A 299 6.83 -26.61 -26.41
N ASP A 300 6.92 -25.60 -27.27
CA ASP A 300 5.94 -25.34 -28.33
C ASP A 300 6.02 -26.42 -29.43
N GLU A 301 7.22 -26.88 -29.81
CA GLU A 301 7.40 -28.09 -30.63
C GLU A 301 6.71 -29.32 -29.99
N LEU A 302 6.88 -29.54 -28.69
CA LEU A 302 6.25 -30.65 -27.97
C LEU A 302 4.71 -30.53 -27.92
N MET A 303 4.18 -29.32 -27.75
CA MET A 303 2.75 -29.03 -27.78
C MET A 303 2.16 -29.29 -29.16
N MET A 304 2.82 -28.82 -30.22
CA MET A 304 2.48 -29.13 -31.61
C MET A 304 2.48 -30.63 -31.90
N ILE A 305 3.56 -31.34 -31.55
CA ILE A 305 3.70 -32.79 -31.79
C ILE A 305 2.61 -33.60 -31.08
N ASN A 306 2.25 -33.25 -29.85
CA ASN A 306 1.25 -33.97 -29.05
C ASN A 306 -0.19 -33.45 -29.25
N ASN A 307 -0.39 -32.40 -30.06
CA ASN A 307 -1.68 -31.71 -30.22
C ASN A 307 -2.26 -31.22 -28.88
N VAL A 308 -1.40 -30.68 -28.01
CA VAL A 308 -1.81 -30.11 -26.72
C VAL A 308 -2.50 -28.78 -26.95
N ASN A 309 -3.72 -28.62 -26.43
CA ASN A 309 -4.45 -27.37 -26.52
C ASN A 309 -3.83 -26.32 -25.57
N GLU A 310 -3.31 -25.23 -26.13
CA GLU A 310 -2.68 -24.12 -25.39
C GLU A 310 -3.59 -23.59 -24.25
N LYS A 311 -4.88 -23.35 -24.52
CA LYS A 311 -5.80 -22.84 -23.50
C LYS A 311 -6.08 -23.83 -22.37
N VAL A 312 -6.00 -25.15 -22.61
CA VAL A 312 -6.05 -26.17 -21.53
C VAL A 312 -4.73 -26.17 -20.74
N PHE A 313 -3.59 -26.11 -21.43
CA PHE A 313 -2.25 -26.10 -20.83
C PHE A 313 -2.02 -24.87 -19.93
N LEU A 314 -2.41 -23.68 -20.38
CA LEU A 314 -2.34 -22.43 -19.62
C LEU A 314 -3.35 -22.38 -18.45
N ASN A 315 -4.57 -22.94 -18.63
CA ASN A 315 -5.59 -22.97 -17.57
C ASN A 315 -5.21 -23.94 -16.43
N ASP A 316 -4.60 -25.09 -16.73
CA ASP A 316 -3.97 -25.96 -15.73
C ASP A 316 -2.82 -25.27 -14.95
N LEU A 317 -2.24 -24.19 -15.52
CA LEU A 317 -1.22 -23.31 -14.92
C LEU A 317 -1.81 -22.08 -14.21
N GLY A 318 -3.14 -21.91 -14.20
CA GLY A 318 -3.89 -20.65 -14.02
C GLY A 318 -3.87 -19.94 -12.65
N ASN A 319 -2.80 -20.09 -11.87
CA ASN A 319 -2.55 -19.32 -10.63
C ASN A 319 -1.29 -18.42 -10.70
N LEU A 320 -0.59 -18.37 -11.84
CA LEU A 320 0.60 -17.52 -12.02
C LEU A 320 0.29 -16.23 -12.80
N LEU A 321 -0.65 -16.27 -13.76
CA LEU A 321 -0.98 -15.18 -14.70
C LEU A 321 -2.16 -14.29 -14.26
N THR A 322 -3.08 -14.82 -13.46
CA THR A 322 -4.07 -14.02 -12.71
C THR A 322 -3.42 -13.04 -11.74
N SER A 323 -2.11 -13.21 -11.53
CA SER A 323 -1.25 -12.29 -10.83
C SER A 323 -0.36 -11.46 -11.79
N THR A 324 -0.84 -10.75 -12.84
CA THR A 324 -0.01 -9.95 -13.81
C THR A 324 0.17 -8.41 -13.57
N MET A 325 -0.81 -7.47 -13.72
CA MET A 325 -0.57 -5.98 -13.66
C MET A 325 -1.64 -5.08 -12.96
N ILE A 326 -1.32 -4.42 -11.82
CA ILE A 326 -1.91 -3.18 -11.22
C ILE A 326 -0.75 -2.46 -10.50
N THR A 327 -0.48 -1.20 -10.84
CA THR A 327 0.54 -0.35 -10.21
C THR A 327 0.17 0.05 -8.77
N GLY A 328 1.03 0.77 -8.05
CA GLY A 328 0.76 1.15 -6.66
C GLY A 328 -0.26 2.28 -6.52
N ASP A 329 -0.51 2.98 -7.62
CA ASP A 329 -0.91 4.39 -7.61
C ASP A 329 -2.42 4.55 -7.85
N SER A 330 -3.01 3.67 -8.67
CA SER A 330 -4.47 3.61 -8.88
C SER A 330 -5.26 3.25 -7.63
N TYR A 331 -4.62 2.72 -6.58
CA TYR A 331 -5.25 2.43 -5.30
C TYR A 331 -5.64 3.68 -4.49
N ARG A 332 -5.10 4.87 -4.80
CA ARG A 332 -5.30 6.08 -3.98
C ARG A 332 -6.68 6.74 -4.14
N GLU A 333 -7.27 6.71 -5.33
CA GLU A 333 -8.55 7.42 -5.58
C GLU A 333 -9.81 6.58 -5.22
N GLU A 334 -9.70 5.26 -5.17
CA GLU A 334 -10.83 4.33 -5.05
C GLU A 334 -11.30 4.03 -3.61
N MET A 335 -10.79 4.74 -2.58
CA MET A 335 -11.12 4.47 -1.15
C MET A 335 -12.61 4.65 -0.76
N GLY A 336 -13.50 5.01 -1.69
CA GLY A 336 -14.95 5.10 -1.46
C GLY A 336 -15.72 3.77 -1.45
N LYS A 337 -15.24 2.73 -2.14
CA LYS A 337 -16.02 1.49 -2.47
C LYS A 337 -15.51 0.25 -1.73
N THR A 338 -15.99 0.04 -0.50
CA THR A 338 -15.38 -0.91 0.46
C THR A 338 -15.96 -2.34 0.48
N GLU A 339 -16.91 -2.71 -0.39
CA GLU A 339 -17.41 -4.11 -0.50
C GLU A 339 -16.96 -4.79 -1.82
N GLU A 340 -17.07 -4.12 -2.98
CA GLU A 340 -16.69 -4.69 -4.28
C GLU A 340 -15.17 -4.88 -4.40
N ASN A 341 -14.39 -3.85 -4.06
CA ASN A 341 -12.92 -3.92 -4.12
C ASN A 341 -12.37 -4.93 -3.10
N GLN A 342 -13.05 -5.11 -1.96
CA GLN A 342 -12.72 -6.13 -0.97
C GLN A 342 -12.88 -7.55 -1.55
N ALA A 343 -14.00 -7.81 -2.24
CA ALA A 343 -14.23 -9.09 -2.91
C ALA A 343 -13.26 -9.36 -4.07
N PHE A 344 -12.80 -8.32 -4.77
CA PHE A 344 -11.77 -8.42 -5.80
C PHE A 344 -10.42 -8.86 -5.20
N PHE A 345 -9.94 -8.23 -4.13
CA PHE A 345 -8.72 -8.64 -3.42
C PHE A 345 -8.81 -10.07 -2.87
N ASP A 346 -9.93 -10.42 -2.22
CA ASP A 346 -10.10 -11.76 -1.64
C ASP A 346 -10.33 -12.84 -2.71
N GLY A 347 -10.70 -12.47 -3.93
CA GLY A 347 -10.79 -13.35 -5.09
C GLY A 347 -9.46 -13.57 -5.84
N SER A 348 -8.50 -12.66 -5.74
CA SER A 348 -7.21 -12.73 -6.46
C SER A 348 -6.07 -13.32 -5.62
N LEU A 349 -6.15 -13.25 -4.29
CA LEU A 349 -5.10 -13.71 -3.38
C LEU A 349 -5.09 -15.23 -3.19
N THR A 350 -4.09 -15.92 -3.73
CA THR A 350 -3.96 -17.37 -3.58
C THR A 350 -3.65 -17.80 -2.14
N GLU A 351 -4.46 -18.70 -1.56
CA GLU A 351 -4.21 -19.22 -0.20
C GLU A 351 -3.08 -20.27 -0.17
N PHE A 352 -1.97 -19.95 0.49
CA PHE A 352 -1.04 -20.95 1.02
C PHE A 352 -1.31 -21.20 2.51
N LYS A 353 -1.61 -22.44 2.89
CA LYS A 353 -1.93 -22.83 4.27
C LYS A 353 -1.73 -24.33 4.49
N THR A 354 -0.66 -24.68 5.20
CA THR A 354 -0.33 -26.08 5.53
C THR A 354 -0.56 -26.42 6.99
N LYS A 355 -0.85 -27.70 7.26
CA LYS A 355 -0.82 -28.34 8.59
C LYS A 355 0.38 -29.28 8.77
N ASN A 356 1.21 -29.48 7.74
CA ASN A 356 2.34 -30.40 7.75
C ASN A 356 3.64 -29.76 8.27
N ALA A 357 3.58 -28.47 8.64
CA ALA A 357 4.67 -27.74 9.26
C ALA A 357 5.08 -28.30 10.63
N THR A 358 6.39 -28.30 10.88
CA THR A 358 6.99 -28.33 12.21
C THR A 358 7.75 -27.03 12.47
N MET A 359 7.97 -26.69 13.75
CA MET A 359 8.74 -25.52 14.15
C MET A 359 9.76 -25.87 15.22
N THR A 360 10.94 -25.25 15.16
CA THR A 360 11.85 -25.13 16.29
C THR A 360 12.05 -23.65 16.64
N PHE A 361 12.06 -23.35 17.92
CA PHE A 361 12.46 -22.05 18.49
C PHE A 361 13.76 -22.26 19.28
N GLU A 362 14.80 -21.51 18.92
CA GLU A 362 16.14 -21.59 19.51
C GLU A 362 16.50 -20.24 20.13
N LEU A 363 16.71 -20.20 21.45
CA LEU A 363 17.02 -19.00 22.23
C LEU A 363 17.97 -19.38 23.37
N ASN A 364 19.04 -18.61 23.59
CA ASN A 364 20.02 -18.85 24.65
C ASN A 364 20.52 -20.31 24.76
N ARG A 365 20.77 -20.95 23.61
CA ARG A 365 21.09 -22.40 23.46
C ARG A 365 19.98 -23.38 23.91
N THR A 366 18.85 -22.90 24.41
CA THR A 366 17.64 -23.68 24.68
C THR A 366 16.87 -23.89 23.37
N LYS A 367 16.40 -25.12 23.15
CA LYS A 367 15.68 -25.53 21.94
C LYS A 367 14.30 -26.09 22.31
N LYS A 368 13.23 -25.43 21.87
CA LYS A 368 11.85 -25.97 21.91
C LYS A 368 11.43 -26.39 20.50
N SER A 369 10.82 -27.57 20.35
CA SER A 369 10.39 -28.08 19.05
C SER A 369 8.95 -28.58 19.06
N PHE A 370 8.19 -28.20 18.04
CA PHE A 370 6.75 -28.39 17.89
C PHE A 370 6.46 -29.21 16.63
N LYS A 371 6.01 -30.46 16.82
CA LYS A 371 5.79 -31.44 15.72
C LYS A 371 4.49 -31.24 14.93
N LYS A 372 3.64 -30.29 15.33
CA LYS A 372 2.39 -29.96 14.63
C LYS A 372 2.17 -28.46 14.70
N VAL A 373 2.38 -27.81 13.58
CA VAL A 373 2.12 -26.38 13.38
C VAL A 373 1.10 -26.25 12.24
N THR A 374 0.42 -25.11 12.19
CA THR A 374 -0.25 -24.61 10.99
C THR A 374 0.56 -23.40 10.55
N PHE A 375 0.96 -23.38 9.29
CA PHE A 375 1.77 -22.31 8.72
C PHE A 375 1.06 -21.81 7.46
N SER A 376 0.95 -20.49 7.31
CA SER A 376 0.25 -19.88 6.17
C SER A 376 0.93 -18.57 5.78
N LEU A 377 0.68 -18.11 4.56
CA LEU A 377 0.85 -16.69 4.23
C LEU A 377 -0.14 -15.84 5.05
N SER A 378 0.16 -14.56 5.20
CA SER A 378 -0.62 -13.59 5.98
C SER A 378 -0.70 -12.23 5.29
N GLY A 379 -1.59 -11.37 5.76
CA GLY A 379 -1.91 -10.09 5.12
C GLY A 379 -2.74 -10.22 3.85
N GLN A 380 -3.14 -9.06 3.33
CA GLN A 380 -3.77 -8.87 2.01
C GLN A 380 -2.81 -8.05 1.14
N TYR A 381 -2.82 -6.71 1.26
CA TYR A 381 -1.90 -5.81 0.53
C TYR A 381 -0.41 -6.16 0.76
N SER A 382 -0.03 -6.55 1.98
CA SER A 382 1.35 -6.94 2.29
C SER A 382 1.82 -8.28 1.68
N ARG A 383 1.01 -8.95 0.87
CA ARG A 383 1.44 -10.05 -0.02
C ARG A 383 2.02 -9.55 -1.35
N TYR A 384 1.74 -8.30 -1.72
CA TYR A 384 2.26 -7.66 -2.94
C TYR A 384 3.73 -7.22 -2.72
N PHE A 385 4.18 -7.15 -1.47
CA PHE A 385 5.54 -6.71 -1.12
C PHE A 385 6.58 -7.82 -1.31
N PRO A 386 7.89 -7.49 -1.42
CA PRO A 386 8.93 -8.46 -1.78
C PRO A 386 9.09 -9.61 -0.78
N LYS A 387 8.91 -9.32 0.51
CA LYS A 387 9.15 -10.26 1.62
C LYS A 387 7.81 -10.53 2.32
N PRO A 388 7.20 -11.71 2.17
CA PRO A 388 5.80 -11.94 2.56
C PRO A 388 5.61 -12.11 4.07
N ASN A 389 4.41 -11.78 4.55
CA ASN A 389 4.00 -12.02 5.94
C ASN A 389 3.51 -13.46 6.15
N TYR A 390 3.64 -14.00 7.38
CA TYR A 390 3.20 -15.37 7.72
C TYR A 390 2.33 -15.42 8.99
N ASN A 391 1.55 -16.50 9.13
CA ASN A 391 0.91 -16.86 10.41
C ASN A 391 1.45 -18.20 10.91
N ILE A 392 1.66 -18.31 12.22
CA ILE A 392 2.02 -19.56 12.91
C ILE A 392 0.93 -19.89 13.93
N LYS A 393 0.41 -21.12 13.89
CA LYS A 393 -0.43 -21.70 14.95
C LYS A 393 0.13 -23.04 15.42
N ILE A 394 0.63 -23.08 16.65
CA ILE A 394 1.02 -24.31 17.33
C ILE A 394 -0.25 -25.15 17.61
N ARG A 395 -0.17 -26.47 17.47
CA ARG A 395 -1.30 -27.41 17.66
C ARG A 395 -1.02 -28.42 18.79
N ASP A 396 -2.03 -29.21 19.13
CA ASP A 396 -2.05 -30.15 20.27
C ASP A 396 -1.91 -29.45 21.64
N ASP A 397 -2.60 -28.32 21.83
CA ASP A 397 -2.66 -27.54 23.07
C ASP A 397 -1.26 -27.22 23.66
N LYS A 398 -0.33 -26.91 22.75
CA LYS A 398 1.06 -26.55 23.05
C LYS A 398 1.32 -25.07 22.82
N GLU A 399 2.20 -24.55 23.66
CA GLU A 399 2.55 -23.14 23.70
C GLU A 399 4.07 -22.95 23.71
N LEU A 400 4.47 -21.82 23.15
CA LEU A 400 5.77 -21.21 23.28
C LEU A 400 5.63 -20.06 24.27
N TYR A 401 6.08 -20.29 25.51
CA TYR A 401 6.16 -19.28 26.59
C TYR A 401 4.87 -18.44 26.74
N GLY A 402 3.74 -19.12 26.98
CA GLY A 402 2.42 -18.53 27.20
C GLY A 402 1.58 -18.23 25.94
N ARG A 403 2.12 -18.45 24.73
CA ARG A 403 1.42 -18.15 23.46
C ARG A 403 1.43 -19.32 22.47
N SER A 404 0.41 -19.43 21.63
CA SER A 404 0.26 -20.51 20.62
C SER A 404 -0.06 -20.03 19.20
N GLN A 405 -0.35 -18.73 19.00
CA GLN A 405 -0.66 -18.14 17.70
C GLN A 405 0.09 -16.81 17.54
N PHE A 406 0.70 -16.60 16.37
CA PHE A 406 1.58 -15.47 16.07
C PHE A 406 1.38 -14.99 14.62
N LYS A 407 1.61 -13.70 14.38
CA LYS A 407 1.89 -13.15 13.04
C LYS A 407 3.41 -12.94 12.94
N LEU A 408 4.01 -13.33 11.82
CA LEU A 408 5.37 -12.94 11.46
C LEU A 408 5.28 -11.86 10.39
N ARG A 409 5.84 -10.71 10.69
CA ARG A 409 5.79 -9.50 9.87
C ARG A 409 7.16 -9.20 9.27
N SER A 410 7.17 -8.85 8.00
CA SER A 410 8.36 -8.37 7.28
C SER A 410 8.50 -6.85 7.30
N ASP A 411 7.39 -6.14 7.50
CA ASP A 411 7.21 -4.69 7.42
C ASP A 411 7.94 -4.09 6.21
N SER A 412 7.71 -4.70 5.04
CA SER A 412 8.50 -4.49 3.81
C SER A 412 8.42 -3.09 3.18
N ILE A 413 7.52 -2.23 3.65
CA ILE A 413 7.44 -0.81 3.29
C ILE A 413 7.86 0.11 4.46
N GLU A 414 8.19 -0.46 5.62
CA GLU A 414 8.64 0.28 6.79
C GLU A 414 10.18 0.32 6.79
N PRO A 415 10.81 1.49 6.65
CA PRO A 415 12.25 1.54 6.41
C PRO A 415 13.13 1.20 7.62
N THR A 416 12.58 1.13 8.84
CA THR A 416 13.36 1.00 10.08
C THR A 416 13.26 -0.38 10.75
N TYR A 417 12.21 -1.15 10.47
CA TYR A 417 11.75 -2.30 11.26
C TYR A 417 11.39 -1.97 12.73
N LEU A 418 11.37 -0.69 13.12
CA LEU A 418 11.18 -0.28 14.51
C LEU A 418 9.75 0.10 14.85
N ARG A 419 8.94 0.57 13.88
CA ARG A 419 7.63 1.20 14.18
C ARG A 419 6.68 0.26 14.92
N THR A 420 6.48 -0.95 14.40
CA THR A 420 5.66 -1.99 15.05
C THR A 420 6.16 -2.34 16.46
N LYS A 421 7.48 -2.37 16.70
CA LYS A 421 8.04 -2.62 18.04
C LYS A 421 7.81 -1.45 18.98
N LEU A 422 8.09 -0.22 18.53
CA LEU A 422 7.96 1.00 19.33
C LEU A 422 6.52 1.22 19.78
N VAL A 423 5.54 1.10 18.88
CA VAL A 423 4.13 1.30 19.25
C VAL A 423 3.63 0.19 20.17
N SER A 424 3.97 -1.09 19.93
CA SER A 424 3.69 -2.16 20.90
C SER A 424 4.32 -1.92 22.27
N ASP A 425 5.58 -1.45 22.31
CA ASP A 425 6.29 -1.16 23.56
C ASP A 425 5.72 0.06 24.29
N ILE A 426 5.24 1.09 23.57
CA ILE A 426 4.54 2.26 24.13
C ILE A 426 3.30 1.81 24.92
N HIS A 427 2.44 1.00 24.30
CA HIS A 427 1.26 0.43 24.97
C HIS A 427 1.65 -0.45 26.17
N ASN A 428 2.62 -1.34 26.00
CA ASN A 428 3.07 -2.25 27.07
C ASN A 428 3.69 -1.48 28.27
N ARG A 429 4.47 -0.42 28.02
CA ARG A 429 5.05 0.46 29.05
C ARG A 429 4.00 1.23 29.84
N LEU A 430 2.95 1.71 29.16
CA LEU A 430 1.80 2.33 29.81
C LEU A 430 0.99 1.32 30.66
N GLY A 431 1.16 0.02 30.41
CA GLY A 431 0.44 -1.06 31.08
C GLY A 431 -0.90 -1.40 30.43
N LEU A 432 -1.11 -0.95 29.19
CA LEU A 432 -2.31 -1.22 28.41
C LEU A 432 -2.32 -2.68 27.93
N LYS A 433 -3.52 -3.23 27.77
CA LYS A 433 -3.71 -4.55 27.15
C LYS A 433 -3.67 -4.39 25.64
N SER A 434 -2.55 -4.73 25.02
CA SER A 434 -2.35 -4.62 23.56
C SER A 434 -1.61 -5.84 22.99
N SER A 435 -1.40 -5.88 21.68
CA SER A 435 -0.49 -6.84 21.07
C SER A 435 0.98 -6.47 21.35
N SER A 436 1.75 -7.41 21.89
CA SER A 436 3.22 -7.28 22.02
C SER A 436 3.92 -7.66 20.72
N ALA A 437 5.07 -7.04 20.47
CA ALA A 437 5.96 -7.34 19.35
C ALA A 437 7.41 -7.51 19.82
N ASN A 438 8.19 -8.31 19.08
CA ASN A 438 9.65 -8.35 19.17
C ASN A 438 10.25 -8.97 17.89
N TYR A 439 11.54 -9.27 17.85
CA TYR A 439 12.23 -9.74 16.65
C TYR A 439 12.55 -11.24 16.66
N ILE A 440 12.72 -11.81 15.48
CA ILE A 440 13.24 -13.16 15.24
C ILE A 440 14.17 -13.16 14.01
N GLN A 441 15.10 -14.11 13.96
CA GLN A 441 15.66 -14.62 12.70
C GLN A 441 14.79 -15.79 12.22
N LEU A 442 14.25 -15.71 11.00
CA LEU A 442 13.40 -16.76 10.42
C LEU A 442 14.17 -17.62 9.41
N TYR A 443 13.93 -18.93 9.47
CA TYR A 443 14.33 -19.90 8.43
C TYR A 443 13.12 -20.76 8.04
N ILE A 444 13.03 -21.13 6.76
CA ILE A 444 12.06 -22.11 6.22
C ILE A 444 12.86 -23.14 5.41
N ASN A 445 12.73 -24.43 5.74
CA ASN A 445 13.52 -25.53 5.14
C ASN A 445 15.04 -25.24 5.12
N ASP A 446 15.55 -24.70 6.25
CA ASP A 446 16.93 -24.26 6.47
C ASP A 446 17.44 -23.11 5.56
N GLU A 447 16.60 -22.57 4.67
CA GLU A 447 16.84 -21.33 3.92
C GLU A 447 16.57 -20.10 4.81
N TYR A 448 17.49 -19.12 4.82
CA TYR A 448 17.36 -17.93 5.66
C TYR A 448 16.36 -16.92 5.08
N MET A 449 15.27 -16.69 5.80
CA MET A 449 14.24 -15.72 5.42
C MET A 449 14.56 -14.30 5.92
N GLY A 450 15.59 -14.12 6.74
CA GLY A 450 15.98 -12.80 7.23
C GLY A 450 15.43 -12.44 8.62
N LEU A 451 15.54 -11.15 8.93
CA LEU A 451 14.93 -10.53 10.11
C LEU A 451 13.40 -10.45 9.93
N TYR A 452 12.64 -10.85 10.94
CA TYR A 452 11.18 -10.71 11.00
C TYR A 452 10.76 -10.18 12.37
N ILE A 453 9.65 -9.46 12.41
CA ILE A 453 8.98 -9.05 13.65
C ILE A 453 7.93 -10.11 13.99
N ILE A 454 8.03 -10.74 15.17
CA ILE A 454 6.99 -11.60 15.73
C ILE A 454 6.03 -10.73 16.54
N THR A 455 4.74 -10.82 16.25
CA THR A 455 3.69 -10.18 17.06
C THR A 455 2.75 -11.21 17.66
N ASP A 456 2.12 -10.81 18.76
CA ASP A 456 0.88 -11.43 19.21
C ASP A 456 -0.18 -11.39 18.10
N ASN A 457 -1.12 -12.34 18.17
CA ASN A 457 -2.24 -12.46 17.25
C ASN A 457 -3.52 -12.56 18.08
N ILE A 458 -4.27 -11.45 18.16
CA ILE A 458 -5.46 -11.33 19.02
C ILE A 458 -6.54 -12.28 18.47
N LYS A 459 -6.70 -13.39 19.19
CA LYS A 459 -7.57 -14.54 18.88
C LYS A 459 -8.09 -15.12 20.18
N LEU A 460 -9.00 -16.10 20.09
CA LEU A 460 -9.54 -16.82 21.27
C LEU A 460 -8.44 -17.36 22.22
N SER A 461 -7.29 -17.79 21.69
CA SER A 461 -6.16 -18.28 22.49
C SER A 461 -5.28 -17.19 23.13
N TRP A 462 -5.46 -15.92 22.73
CA TRP A 462 -4.85 -14.75 23.38
C TRP A 462 -5.79 -14.28 24.51
N VAL A 463 -7.10 -14.20 24.22
CA VAL A 463 -8.14 -13.91 25.21
C VAL A 463 -8.15 -14.93 26.36
N GLU A 464 -8.00 -16.22 26.07
CA GLU A 464 -7.85 -17.29 27.08
C GLU A 464 -6.64 -17.05 28.03
N LYS A 465 -5.62 -16.32 27.58
CA LYS A 465 -4.38 -16.08 28.36
C LYS A 465 -4.39 -14.75 29.10
N GLU A 466 -4.95 -13.71 28.51
CA GLU A 466 -5.03 -12.38 29.13
C GLU A 466 -6.21 -12.22 30.09
N TYR A 467 -7.32 -12.94 29.85
CA TYR A 467 -8.58 -12.78 30.61
C TYR A 467 -9.13 -14.10 31.17
N GLY A 468 -8.59 -15.26 30.78
CA GLY A 468 -9.10 -16.58 31.20
C GLY A 468 -10.37 -17.03 30.49
N ASP A 469 -10.86 -16.27 29.52
CA ASP A 469 -12.08 -16.55 28.75
C ASP A 469 -11.78 -17.51 27.58
N LYS A 470 -12.30 -18.73 27.68
CA LYS A 470 -11.98 -19.85 26.78
C LYS A 470 -13.15 -20.13 25.84
N GLU A 471 -12.84 -20.31 24.55
CA GLU A 471 -13.85 -20.44 23.47
C GLU A 471 -14.81 -19.24 23.42
N SER A 472 -14.31 -18.05 23.77
CA SER A 472 -15.04 -16.78 23.84
C SER A 472 -16.00 -16.56 22.66
N THR A 473 -17.17 -16.00 22.95
CA THR A 473 -18.19 -15.64 21.94
C THR A 473 -18.27 -14.14 21.69
N THR A 474 -17.38 -13.34 22.30
CA THR A 474 -17.47 -11.88 22.33
C THR A 474 -16.25 -11.16 21.75
N LEU A 475 -15.30 -11.88 21.14
CA LEU A 475 -14.18 -11.30 20.40
C LEU A 475 -14.58 -11.07 18.94
N TYR A 476 -14.61 -9.81 18.52
CA TYR A 476 -14.90 -9.39 17.15
C TYR A 476 -13.69 -8.71 16.54
N LYS A 477 -13.21 -9.21 15.40
CA LYS A 477 -12.20 -8.52 14.59
C LYS A 477 -12.91 -7.53 13.68
N CYS A 478 -12.48 -6.27 13.70
CA CYS A 478 -13.09 -5.19 12.96
C CYS A 478 -12.31 -4.85 11.68
N LYS A 479 -13.06 -4.55 10.62
CA LYS A 479 -12.59 -4.10 9.30
C LYS A 479 -13.74 -3.42 8.54
N ASN A 480 -13.51 -2.20 8.05
CA ASN A 480 -14.45 -1.39 7.27
C ASN A 480 -15.71 -0.97 8.08
N ILE A 481 -15.64 -0.95 9.42
CA ILE A 481 -16.75 -0.51 10.29
C ILE A 481 -16.79 1.01 10.40
N ARG A 482 -17.50 1.65 9.46
CA ARG A 482 -17.56 3.12 9.28
C ARG A 482 -17.95 3.97 10.50
N ASP A 483 -18.47 3.37 11.58
CA ASP A 483 -18.69 3.92 12.93
C ASP A 483 -19.15 2.77 13.84
N LEU A 484 -19.09 2.91 15.17
CA LEU A 484 -19.60 1.92 16.13
C LEU A 484 -21.13 2.00 16.29
N LEU A 485 -21.85 1.85 15.18
CA LEU A 485 -23.30 1.96 15.07
C LEU A 485 -23.94 0.69 14.44
N PRO A 486 -25.18 0.30 14.81
CA PRO A 486 -25.81 -0.95 14.34
C PRO A 486 -25.92 -1.07 12.81
N LYS A 487 -26.04 0.06 12.10
CA LYS A 487 -26.01 0.13 10.62
C LYS A 487 -24.72 -0.40 9.99
N TYR A 488 -23.62 -0.44 10.74
CA TYR A 488 -22.30 -0.90 10.29
C TYR A 488 -21.85 -2.20 11.00
N SER A 489 -22.76 -2.87 11.72
CA SER A 489 -22.51 -4.10 12.50
C SER A 489 -21.82 -5.23 11.73
N LYS A 490 -21.95 -5.30 10.40
CA LYS A 490 -21.25 -6.25 9.53
C LYS A 490 -19.73 -6.00 9.42
N GLY A 491 -19.26 -4.79 9.71
CA GLY A 491 -17.85 -4.41 9.66
C GLY A 491 -17.02 -4.97 10.82
N CYS A 492 -17.57 -5.81 11.68
CA CYS A 492 -16.78 -6.67 12.55
C CYS A 492 -17.32 -8.11 12.51
N ILE A 493 -16.41 -9.08 12.49
CA ILE A 493 -16.70 -10.51 12.37
C ILE A 493 -16.20 -11.20 13.64
N ASN A 494 -17.01 -12.10 14.19
CA ASN A 494 -16.64 -12.87 15.37
C ASN A 494 -15.45 -13.80 15.08
N GLU A 495 -14.43 -13.79 15.92
CA GLU A 495 -13.25 -14.67 15.80
C GLU A 495 -13.54 -16.14 16.16
N ASN A 496 -14.73 -16.43 16.66
CA ASN A 496 -15.26 -17.77 16.86
C ASN A 496 -16.25 -18.10 15.73
N ASP A 497 -15.79 -18.86 14.73
CA ASP A 497 -16.54 -19.25 13.52
C ASP A 497 -17.84 -20.05 13.78
N LYS A 498 -18.05 -20.49 15.01
CA LYS A 498 -19.26 -21.17 15.49
C LYS A 498 -20.37 -20.19 15.93
N VAL A 499 -20.04 -18.92 16.15
CA VAL A 499 -20.98 -17.92 16.70
C VAL A 499 -21.74 -17.25 15.57
N THR A 500 -23.01 -17.64 15.43
CA THR A 500 -23.95 -17.04 14.48
C THR A 500 -24.91 -16.03 15.12
N ASP A 501 -24.90 -15.92 16.46
CA ASP A 501 -25.72 -14.96 17.20
C ASP A 501 -24.91 -13.70 17.49
N ASN A 502 -25.34 -12.58 16.90
CA ASN A 502 -24.73 -11.27 17.07
C ASN A 502 -25.56 -10.35 17.99
N THR A 503 -26.45 -10.88 18.82
CA THR A 503 -27.35 -10.07 19.67
C THR A 503 -26.56 -9.16 20.61
N GLU A 504 -25.63 -9.72 21.39
CA GLU A 504 -24.73 -8.98 22.30
C GLU A 504 -23.93 -7.87 21.59
N TRP A 505 -23.42 -8.14 20.38
CA TRP A 505 -22.72 -7.15 19.55
C TRP A 505 -23.65 -6.02 19.07
N ASN A 506 -24.85 -6.37 18.60
CA ASN A 506 -25.84 -5.38 18.19
C ASN A 506 -26.37 -4.56 19.37
N ASP A 507 -26.42 -5.12 20.58
CA ASP A 507 -26.86 -4.42 21.79
C ASP A 507 -25.79 -3.43 22.30
N PHE A 508 -24.49 -3.78 22.23
CA PHE A 508 -23.40 -2.81 22.41
C PHE A 508 -23.48 -1.64 21.43
N LEU A 509 -23.62 -1.93 20.12
CA LEU A 509 -23.74 -0.89 19.11
C LEU A 509 -25.00 -0.01 19.30
N LYS A 510 -26.10 -0.57 19.81
CA LYS A 510 -27.30 0.22 20.20
C LYS A 510 -27.02 1.08 21.43
N ALA A 511 -26.25 0.60 22.40
CA ALA A 511 -25.87 1.41 23.56
C ALA A 511 -25.03 2.61 23.13
N VAL A 512 -23.99 2.38 22.31
CA VAL A 512 -23.18 3.46 21.69
C VAL A 512 -24.06 4.44 20.90
N GLN A 513 -24.99 3.95 20.06
CA GLN A 513 -25.91 4.82 19.30
C GLN A 513 -26.85 5.68 20.18
N ASN A 514 -27.19 5.23 21.39
CA ASN A 514 -28.13 5.92 22.27
C ASN A 514 -27.45 6.78 23.34
N ALA A 515 -26.14 6.60 23.54
CA ALA A 515 -25.33 7.38 24.45
C ALA A 515 -25.25 8.86 24.02
N LYS A 516 -25.09 9.74 25.00
CA LYS A 516 -24.96 11.20 24.81
C LYS A 516 -23.70 11.75 25.46
N SER A 517 -23.00 10.91 26.22
CA SER A 517 -21.86 11.26 27.04
C SER A 517 -21.11 9.99 27.45
N ALA A 518 -19.87 10.14 27.95
CA ALA A 518 -19.10 9.01 28.47
C ALA A 518 -19.80 8.22 29.59
N SER A 519 -20.56 8.88 30.48
CA SER A 519 -21.22 8.21 31.61
C SER A 519 -22.33 7.24 31.18
N ASP A 520 -22.92 7.40 29.99
CA ASP A 520 -23.89 6.44 29.43
C ASP A 520 -23.23 5.09 29.06
N LEU A 521 -21.89 5.02 28.97
CA LEU A 521 -21.13 3.85 28.53
C LEU A 521 -20.18 3.29 29.60
N GLU A 522 -19.98 3.96 30.73
CA GLU A 522 -19.01 3.56 31.76
C GLU A 522 -19.18 2.12 32.22
N ASP A 523 -20.40 1.67 32.52
CA ASP A 523 -20.65 0.30 33.00
C ASP A 523 -20.39 -0.79 31.95
N ILE A 524 -20.25 -0.43 30.67
CA ILE A 524 -20.16 -1.39 29.54
C ILE A 524 -18.94 -1.20 28.62
N PHE A 525 -18.10 -0.18 28.82
CA PHE A 525 -16.91 0.09 27.99
C PHE A 525 -15.73 0.56 28.84
N GLU A 526 -14.51 0.14 28.48
CA GLU A 526 -13.28 0.60 29.13
C GLU A 526 -12.84 1.96 28.56
N ILE A 527 -13.58 3.02 28.93
CA ILE A 527 -13.43 4.36 28.36
C ILE A 527 -11.99 4.89 28.50
N ASP A 528 -11.37 4.79 29.69
CA ASP A 528 -9.98 5.24 29.85
C ASP A 528 -9.02 4.53 28.90
N HIS A 529 -9.16 3.21 28.73
CA HIS A 529 -8.31 2.44 27.81
C HIS A 529 -8.50 2.89 26.36
N PHE A 530 -9.75 3.11 25.92
CA PHE A 530 -10.01 3.69 24.60
C PHE A 530 -9.37 5.08 24.44
N LEU A 531 -9.45 5.94 25.47
CA LEU A 531 -8.82 7.27 25.44
C LEU A 531 -7.29 7.21 25.40
N TYR A 532 -6.66 6.23 26.06
CA TYR A 532 -5.22 5.97 25.92
C TYR A 532 -4.87 5.51 24.50
N GLU A 533 -5.64 4.60 23.91
CA GLU A 533 -5.43 4.14 22.52
C GLU A 533 -5.58 5.33 21.54
N MET A 534 -6.60 6.20 21.71
CA MET A 534 -6.77 7.42 20.90
C MET A 534 -5.63 8.43 21.09
N ALA A 535 -5.10 8.58 22.30
CA ALA A 535 -3.95 9.46 22.56
C ALA A 535 -2.67 8.94 21.89
N ILE A 536 -2.47 7.62 21.84
CA ILE A 536 -1.36 6.99 21.12
C ILE A 536 -1.58 7.11 19.61
N GLU A 537 -2.77 6.77 19.11
CA GLU A 537 -3.15 6.85 17.68
C GLU A 537 -2.92 8.26 17.12
N PHE A 538 -3.23 9.30 17.90
CA PHE A 538 -2.91 10.69 17.57
C PHE A 538 -1.40 10.97 17.53
N LEU A 539 -0.67 10.71 18.62
CA LEU A 539 0.78 11.00 18.73
C LEU A 539 1.66 10.25 17.72
N VAL A 540 1.17 9.16 17.14
CA VAL A 540 1.89 8.41 16.10
C VAL A 540 1.36 8.70 14.69
N SER A 541 0.32 9.51 14.52
CA SER A 541 -0.41 9.68 13.25
C SER A 541 -0.89 8.33 12.66
N GLY A 542 -1.42 7.47 13.54
CA GLY A 542 -1.82 6.08 13.30
C GLY A 542 -3.13 5.96 12.53
N TRP A 543 -3.15 6.44 11.30
CA TRP A 543 -4.37 6.59 10.50
C TRP A 543 -5.07 5.27 10.13
N ASP A 544 -4.36 4.13 9.98
CA ASP A 544 -4.94 2.86 9.54
C ASP A 544 -5.65 2.06 10.68
N HIS A 545 -5.95 2.70 11.80
CA HIS A 545 -6.62 2.12 12.97
C HIS A 545 -8.10 2.54 13.02
N ILE A 546 -8.61 3.17 14.10
CA ILE A 546 -10.04 3.55 14.10
C ILE A 546 -10.34 4.67 13.11
N GLN A 547 -9.38 5.56 12.79
CA GLN A 547 -9.58 6.58 11.76
C GLN A 547 -9.96 5.98 10.39
N ASN A 548 -9.20 5.01 9.86
CA ASN A 548 -9.55 4.28 8.63
C ASN A 548 -10.50 3.08 8.86
N THR A 549 -10.99 2.89 10.09
CA THR A 549 -11.93 1.83 10.49
C THR A 549 -11.40 0.39 10.30
N HIS A 550 -10.10 0.23 10.49
CA HIS A 550 -9.31 -0.96 10.18
C HIS A 550 -8.42 -1.36 11.38
N ASN A 551 -7.69 -2.48 11.29
CA ASN A 551 -6.68 -2.92 12.27
C ASN A 551 -7.02 -2.96 13.79
N PHE A 552 -8.28 -3.06 14.20
CA PHE A 552 -8.64 -3.26 15.61
C PHE A 552 -9.57 -4.46 15.87
N ASN A 553 -9.69 -4.85 17.14
CA ASN A 553 -10.70 -5.77 17.65
C ASN A 553 -11.54 -5.07 18.71
N LEU A 554 -12.77 -5.54 18.91
CA LEU A 554 -13.60 -5.23 20.07
C LEU A 554 -13.91 -6.53 20.82
N TYR A 555 -13.75 -6.51 22.15
CA TYR A 555 -13.90 -7.69 22.99
C TYR A 555 -14.69 -7.39 24.27
N LYS A 556 -15.80 -8.12 24.53
CA LYS A 556 -16.48 -8.04 25.84
C LYS A 556 -15.79 -8.96 26.86
N GLN A 557 -15.11 -8.35 27.82
CA GLN A 557 -14.35 -9.02 28.87
C GLN A 557 -15.24 -9.69 29.93
N PRO A 558 -14.70 -10.58 30.80
CA PRO A 558 -15.45 -11.24 31.87
C PRO A 558 -15.97 -10.30 32.96
N ASN A 559 -15.50 -9.05 33.04
CA ASN A 559 -16.05 -8.02 33.93
C ASN A 559 -17.37 -7.39 33.39
N GLY A 560 -17.76 -7.71 32.15
CA GLY A 560 -18.94 -7.17 31.47
C GLY A 560 -18.64 -5.99 30.52
N LYS A 561 -17.46 -5.37 30.60
CA LYS A 561 -17.08 -4.23 29.77
C LYS A 561 -16.42 -4.65 28.46
N TRP A 562 -16.75 -3.94 27.40
CA TRP A 562 -16.08 -3.99 26.10
C TRP A 562 -14.74 -3.25 26.14
N ILE A 563 -13.74 -3.78 25.44
CA ILE A 563 -12.42 -3.18 25.27
C ILE A 563 -12.04 -3.13 23.79
N TYR A 564 -11.51 -2.00 23.34
CA TYR A 564 -10.92 -1.79 22.01
C TYR A 564 -9.46 -2.29 22.03
N LEU A 565 -8.97 -2.94 20.96
CA LEU A 565 -7.61 -3.49 20.91
C LEU A 565 -6.98 -3.36 19.52
N SER A 566 -6.06 -2.41 19.35
CA SER A 566 -5.32 -2.13 18.11
C SER A 566 -4.20 -3.14 17.79
N TYR A 567 -3.77 -3.17 16.52
CA TYR A 567 -2.62 -3.94 15.98
C TYR A 567 -2.16 -3.35 14.62
N ASP A 568 -1.21 -3.98 13.92
CA ASP A 568 -0.73 -3.54 12.56
C ASP A 568 -0.12 -2.12 12.50
N PHE A 569 0.74 -1.78 13.48
CA PHE A 569 1.40 -0.47 13.63
C PHE A 569 2.60 -0.16 12.68
N ASP A 570 2.64 -0.71 11.46
CA ASP A 570 3.76 -0.47 10.53
C ASP A 570 3.65 0.82 9.71
N LEU A 571 2.47 1.44 9.68
CA LEU A 571 2.19 2.74 9.06
C LEU A 571 2.15 3.91 10.07
N ASP A 572 2.54 3.64 11.31
CA ASP A 572 2.55 4.61 12.41
C ASP A 572 3.85 5.43 12.44
N ILE A 573 3.96 6.36 13.39
CA ILE A 573 5.09 7.26 13.64
C ILE A 573 5.48 8.02 12.36
N GLY A 574 4.58 8.89 11.90
CA GLY A 574 4.85 9.79 10.78
C GLY A 574 4.94 9.11 9.41
N GLN A 575 3.97 8.26 9.10
CA GLN A 575 3.75 7.67 7.76
C GLN A 575 2.28 7.85 7.31
N TYR A 576 1.81 9.10 7.35
CA TYR A 576 0.49 9.48 6.84
C TYR A 576 0.57 10.71 5.93
N TYR A 577 0.32 11.90 6.47
CA TYR A 577 0.48 13.18 5.77
C TYR A 577 1.67 13.97 6.30
N GLU A 578 2.25 14.77 5.42
CA GLU A 578 3.20 15.83 5.74
C GLU A 578 2.61 16.79 6.79
N HIS A 579 3.46 17.29 7.70
CA HIS A 579 3.10 18.24 8.75
C HIS A 579 1.96 17.80 9.70
N SER A 580 1.54 16.52 9.68
CA SER A 580 0.43 16.04 10.53
C SER A 580 0.72 16.13 12.03
N TYR A 581 1.98 16.28 12.45
CA TYR A 581 2.38 16.58 13.84
C TYR A 581 2.02 17.99 14.31
N GLU A 582 1.48 18.87 13.45
CA GLU A 582 1.07 20.25 13.80
C GLU A 582 -0.42 20.33 14.16
N LEU A 583 -1.19 19.29 13.79
CA LEU A 583 -2.65 19.24 13.92
C LEU A 583 -3.14 19.26 15.38
N ALA A 584 -4.39 19.64 15.59
CA ALA A 584 -5.15 19.31 16.78
C ALA A 584 -5.82 17.92 16.63
N PHE A 585 -6.16 17.28 17.76
CA PHE A 585 -6.85 15.99 17.73
C PHE A 585 -8.13 16.03 16.90
N ASN A 586 -8.92 17.11 16.98
CA ASN A 586 -10.17 17.29 16.23
C ASN A 586 -9.97 17.62 14.72
N GLU A 587 -8.73 17.80 14.28
CA GLU A 587 -8.33 17.97 12.87
C GLU A 587 -7.74 16.66 12.31
N PHE A 588 -7.02 15.91 13.14
CA PHE A 588 -6.59 14.54 12.85
C PHE A 588 -7.75 13.52 12.83
N SER A 589 -8.66 13.60 13.81
CA SER A 589 -9.70 12.58 14.03
C SER A 589 -10.89 12.72 13.10
N TYR A 590 -11.39 11.61 12.57
CA TYR A 590 -12.73 11.57 11.98
C TYR A 590 -13.81 11.68 13.06
N LYS A 591 -14.91 12.36 12.72
CA LYS A 591 -16.05 12.61 13.63
C LYS A 591 -16.97 11.39 13.72
N LEU A 592 -16.41 10.27 14.16
CA LEU A 592 -17.14 9.06 14.55
C LEU A 592 -17.96 9.34 15.80
N HIS A 593 -19.15 8.73 15.93
CA HIS A 593 -20.02 9.00 17.07
C HIS A 593 -19.37 8.68 18.43
N ILE A 594 -18.58 7.59 18.48
CA ILE A 594 -17.83 7.21 19.69
C ILE A 594 -16.73 8.22 20.06
N ILE A 595 -16.08 8.86 19.08
CA ILE A 595 -15.07 9.90 19.32
C ILE A 595 -15.75 11.21 19.74
N ASP A 596 -16.92 11.53 19.17
CA ASP A 596 -17.70 12.70 19.52
C ASP A 596 -18.15 12.69 21.00
N ILE A 597 -18.78 11.61 21.47
CA ILE A 597 -19.31 11.49 22.83
C ILE A 597 -18.26 11.22 23.92
N LEU A 598 -17.04 10.79 23.56
CA LEU A 598 -15.95 10.51 24.50
C LEU A 598 -14.83 11.56 24.50
N ILE A 599 -14.70 12.39 23.45
CA ILE A 599 -13.59 13.36 23.31
C ILE A 599 -14.06 14.73 22.81
N LEU A 600 -14.83 14.82 21.72
CA LEU A 600 -15.07 16.12 21.08
C LEU A 600 -16.12 16.99 21.79
N GLN A 601 -17.01 16.38 22.58
CA GLN A 601 -17.99 17.10 23.41
C GLN A 601 -17.41 17.54 24.76
N ASP A 602 -16.45 16.80 25.32
CA ASP A 602 -15.65 17.17 26.49
C ASP A 602 -14.27 16.50 26.40
N SER A 603 -13.24 17.28 26.06
CA SER A 603 -11.88 16.78 25.90
C SER A 603 -11.15 16.60 27.24
N SER A 604 -11.72 17.06 28.36
CA SER A 604 -11.00 17.18 29.64
C SER A 604 -10.36 15.88 30.13
N ARG A 605 -10.99 14.73 29.89
CA ARG A 605 -10.42 13.40 30.24
C ARG A 605 -9.34 12.96 29.26
N PHE A 606 -9.56 13.17 27.97
CA PHE A 606 -8.60 12.88 26.91
C PHE A 606 -7.32 13.72 27.06
N ASP A 607 -7.45 15.03 27.28
CA ASP A 607 -6.33 15.96 27.43
C ASP A 607 -5.43 15.61 28.62
N ASN A 608 -6.03 15.15 29.73
CA ASN A 608 -5.28 14.65 30.89
C ASN A 608 -4.57 13.31 30.59
N ILE A 609 -5.19 12.43 29.81
CA ILE A 609 -4.57 11.16 29.38
C ILE A 609 -3.43 11.41 28.38
N LEU A 610 -3.61 12.33 27.43
CA LEU A 610 -2.57 12.75 26.47
C LEU A 610 -1.34 13.32 27.21
N LYS A 611 -1.56 14.17 28.22
CA LYS A 611 -0.52 14.68 29.13
C LYS A 611 0.20 13.54 29.88
N ASP A 612 -0.51 12.51 30.32
CA ASP A 612 0.09 11.36 31.00
C ASP A 612 0.90 10.47 30.05
N VAL A 613 0.44 10.27 28.81
CA VAL A 613 1.17 9.53 27.75
C VAL A 613 2.48 10.25 27.41
N ILE A 614 2.45 11.57 27.19
CA ILE A 614 3.66 12.40 27.01
C ILE A 614 4.63 12.19 28.18
N ASN A 615 4.16 12.38 29.42
CA ASN A 615 5.03 12.36 30.60
C ASN A 615 5.62 10.97 30.93
N ARG A 616 4.89 9.87 30.65
CA ARG A 616 5.34 8.51 31.01
C ARG A 616 6.10 7.79 29.91
N VAL A 617 5.86 8.13 28.64
CA VAL A 617 6.48 7.44 27.51
C VAL A 617 6.79 8.33 26.31
N PHE A 618 5.85 9.14 25.81
CA PHE A 618 6.02 9.85 24.55
C PHE A 618 6.82 11.15 24.74
N ASN A 619 8.09 10.98 25.09
CA ASN A 619 9.04 12.03 25.44
C ASN A 619 10.42 11.62 24.88
N PRO A 620 11.14 12.52 24.17
CA PRO A 620 12.49 12.26 23.66
C PRO A 620 13.47 11.65 24.69
N SER A 621 13.44 12.09 25.95
CA SER A 621 14.29 11.57 27.03
C SER A 621 14.03 10.09 27.38
N ILE A 622 12.87 9.55 26.98
CA ILE A 622 12.41 8.18 27.23
C ILE A 622 12.52 7.34 25.95
N LEU A 623 12.05 7.87 24.81
CA LEU A 623 12.03 7.13 23.54
C LEU A 623 13.35 7.14 22.78
N PHE A 624 14.17 8.20 22.85
CA PHE A 624 15.45 8.20 22.11
C PHE A 624 16.41 7.11 22.62
N PRO A 625 16.62 6.92 23.95
CA PRO A 625 17.44 5.82 24.46
C PRO A 625 16.89 4.44 24.09
N HIS A 626 15.56 4.28 24.03
CA HIS A 626 14.91 3.03 23.64
C HIS A 626 15.07 2.74 22.14
N ILE A 627 14.96 3.77 21.28
CA ILE A 627 15.29 3.68 19.85
C ILE A 627 16.77 3.30 19.68
N ASP A 628 17.69 3.94 20.41
CA ASP A 628 19.12 3.63 20.34
C ASP A 628 19.44 2.19 20.78
N GLU A 629 18.74 1.69 21.81
CA GLU A 629 18.84 0.30 22.28
C GLU A 629 18.31 -0.69 21.25
N LEU A 630 17.09 -0.47 20.72
CA LEU A 630 16.50 -1.32 19.68
C LEU A 630 17.31 -1.29 18.38
N LYS A 631 17.73 -0.11 17.89
CA LYS A 631 18.62 0.02 16.72
C LYS A 631 19.89 -0.81 16.91
N LYS A 632 20.57 -0.63 18.05
CA LYS A 632 21.82 -1.35 18.36
C LYS A 632 21.62 -2.86 18.48
N PHE A 633 20.47 -3.30 19.00
CA PHE A 633 20.11 -4.72 19.08
C PHE A 633 19.86 -5.33 17.71
N ILE A 634 19.08 -4.65 16.84
CA ILE A 634 18.71 -5.22 15.52
C ILE A 634 19.75 -5.00 14.43
N LYS A 635 20.64 -3.99 14.53
CA LYS A 635 21.58 -3.60 13.45
C LYS A 635 22.33 -4.77 12.81
N PRO A 636 22.94 -5.72 13.54
CA PRO A 636 23.66 -6.85 12.92
C PRO A 636 22.74 -7.77 12.09
N TYR A 637 21.46 -7.86 12.45
CA TYR A 637 20.46 -8.67 11.76
C TYR A 637 19.82 -7.93 10.59
N VAL A 638 19.70 -6.59 10.69
CA VAL A 638 19.36 -5.72 9.55
C VAL A 638 20.46 -5.77 8.50
N GLU A 639 21.74 -5.72 8.92
CA GLU A 639 22.91 -5.88 8.03
C GLU A 639 22.89 -7.25 7.33
N LEU A 640 22.62 -8.35 8.04
CA LEU A 640 22.38 -9.67 7.43
C LEU A 640 21.20 -9.66 6.45
N ASP A 641 20.15 -8.88 6.71
CA ASP A 641 18.99 -8.70 5.83
C ASP A 641 19.26 -7.79 4.61
N LYS A 642 20.51 -7.31 4.44
CA LYS A 642 21.01 -6.56 3.29
C LYS A 642 22.22 -7.23 2.61
N ILE A 643 22.58 -8.45 3.02
CA ILE A 643 23.54 -9.30 2.30
C ILE A 643 22.77 -10.17 1.31
N SER A 644 23.14 -10.13 0.03
CA SER A 644 22.59 -11.01 -1.00
C SER A 644 23.25 -12.40 -0.99
N ASP A 645 22.53 -13.39 -1.52
CA ASP A 645 23.13 -14.68 -1.93
C ASP A 645 24.04 -14.50 -3.16
N SER A 646 24.65 -15.61 -3.62
CA SER A 646 25.46 -15.66 -4.85
C SER A 646 24.72 -15.24 -6.12
N ASN A 647 23.41 -15.06 -6.03
CA ASN A 647 22.49 -14.85 -7.14
C ASN A 647 21.85 -13.44 -7.05
N GLY A 648 22.35 -12.57 -6.17
CA GLY A 648 21.85 -11.20 -5.99
C GLY A 648 20.52 -11.09 -5.25
N ARG A 649 20.08 -12.12 -4.51
CA ARG A 649 18.79 -12.15 -3.80
C ARG A 649 18.98 -11.93 -2.30
N TYR A 650 18.16 -11.07 -1.70
CA TYR A 650 18.20 -10.81 -0.25
C TYR A 650 17.27 -11.75 0.55
N PRO A 651 17.55 -12.01 1.85
CA PRO A 651 16.80 -12.96 2.67
C PRO A 651 15.29 -12.74 2.66
N GLY A 652 14.54 -13.81 2.39
CA GLY A 652 13.08 -13.83 2.40
C GLY A 652 12.39 -13.02 1.29
N ARG A 653 13.12 -12.41 0.35
CA ARG A 653 12.53 -11.69 -0.80
C ARG A 653 12.06 -12.68 -1.87
N ILE A 654 10.91 -13.29 -1.60
CA ILE A 654 10.27 -14.34 -2.40
C ILE A 654 9.42 -13.74 -3.53
N ASN A 655 8.78 -12.61 -3.29
CA ASN A 655 8.14 -11.84 -4.35
C ASN A 655 9.15 -10.87 -4.96
N GLU A 656 9.04 -10.67 -6.27
CA GLU A 656 10.10 -10.06 -7.07
C GLU A 656 9.57 -8.91 -7.94
N SER A 657 8.25 -8.87 -8.19
CA SER A 657 7.51 -7.88 -8.98
C SER A 657 7.51 -6.45 -8.41
N ARG A 658 8.08 -6.26 -7.21
CA ARG A 658 8.21 -5.00 -6.50
C ARG A 658 9.62 -4.95 -5.91
N ASN A 659 10.18 -3.75 -5.75
CA ASN A 659 11.49 -3.53 -5.16
C ASN A 659 11.49 -2.49 -4.03
N SER A 660 10.66 -2.69 -2.98
CA SER A 660 10.75 -1.87 -1.76
C SER A 660 12.00 -2.26 -0.95
N PHE A 661 13.14 -1.68 -1.29
CA PHE A 661 14.44 -1.97 -0.67
C PHE A 661 15.06 -0.69 -0.11
N TYR A 662 15.24 -0.66 1.21
CA TYR A 662 15.92 0.43 1.90
C TYR A 662 17.37 0.02 2.19
N THR A 663 18.31 0.90 1.83
CA THR A 663 19.74 0.69 2.11
C THR A 663 20.02 0.76 3.61
N ILE A 664 21.20 0.28 4.04
CA ILE A 664 21.62 0.42 5.44
C ILE A 664 21.80 1.90 5.86
N GLU A 665 22.10 2.79 4.91
CA GLU A 665 22.20 4.24 5.15
C GLU A 665 20.81 4.88 5.35
N GLN A 666 19.82 4.51 4.54
CA GLN A 666 18.42 4.90 4.74
C GLN A 666 17.88 4.37 6.06
N TRP A 667 18.08 3.08 6.36
CA TRP A 667 17.67 2.47 7.63
C TRP A 667 18.25 3.22 8.84
N ASP A 668 19.57 3.51 8.82
CA ASP A 668 20.22 4.17 9.96
C ASP A 668 19.72 5.62 10.11
N ALA A 669 19.58 6.36 9.01
CA ALA A 669 19.18 7.77 8.99
C ALA A 669 17.70 8.00 9.31
N TYR A 670 16.79 7.16 8.77
CA TYR A 670 15.35 7.27 9.00
C TYR A 670 14.95 6.73 10.38
N SER A 671 15.80 5.91 11.01
CA SER A 671 15.68 5.57 12.44
C SER A 671 16.15 6.70 13.38
N GLU A 672 16.85 7.71 12.85
CA GLU A 672 17.23 8.95 13.56
C GLU A 672 16.24 10.08 13.20
N PHE A 673 16.73 11.18 12.63
CA PHE A 673 15.98 12.40 12.37
C PHE A 673 15.74 12.68 10.88
N THR A 674 16.30 11.88 9.97
CA THR A 674 16.20 12.15 8.53
C THR A 674 14.86 11.67 7.99
N THR A 675 14.06 12.58 7.45
CA THR A 675 12.83 12.22 6.71
C THR A 675 13.19 11.55 5.40
N GLY A 676 12.52 10.43 5.12
CA GLY A 676 12.66 9.61 3.93
C GLY A 676 11.35 9.40 3.19
N PHE A 677 11.35 8.45 2.28
CA PHE A 677 10.17 8.01 1.54
C PHE A 677 10.06 6.47 1.57
N SER A 678 8.84 5.97 1.71
CA SER A 678 8.50 4.55 1.67
C SER A 678 7.61 4.24 0.46
N ASP A 679 6.29 4.19 0.64
CA ASP A 679 5.28 4.45 -0.40
C ASP A 679 4.66 5.86 -0.24
N ARG A 680 5.09 6.58 0.80
CA ARG A 680 4.66 7.91 1.26
C ARG A 680 5.82 8.59 2.00
N VAL A 681 5.63 9.83 2.44
CA VAL A 681 6.60 10.50 3.33
C VAL A 681 6.73 9.70 4.63
N ALA A 682 7.97 9.35 4.99
CA ALA A 682 8.30 8.58 6.18
C ALA A 682 9.26 9.40 7.05
N TYR A 683 8.72 10.10 8.04
CA TYR A 683 9.51 10.95 8.93
C TYR A 683 10.57 10.13 9.70
N GLY A 684 11.70 10.76 10.00
CA GLY A 684 12.72 10.17 10.88
C GLY A 684 12.13 9.97 12.28
N LEU A 685 12.26 8.76 12.86
CA LEU A 685 11.54 8.41 14.10
C LEU A 685 11.78 9.40 15.25
N LYS A 686 13.04 9.80 15.48
CA LYS A 686 13.40 10.76 16.53
C LYS A 686 12.97 12.18 16.18
N TYR A 687 12.90 12.53 14.89
CA TYR A 687 12.36 13.83 14.45
C TYR A 687 10.85 13.91 14.68
N TRP A 688 10.09 12.89 14.29
CA TRP A 688 8.65 12.82 14.54
C TRP A 688 8.33 12.99 16.03
N ILE A 689 8.97 12.19 16.88
CA ILE A 689 8.78 12.23 18.34
C ILE A 689 9.18 13.60 18.92
N LEU A 690 10.22 14.25 18.39
CA LEU A 690 10.62 15.60 18.83
C LEU A 690 9.56 16.65 18.48
N MET A 691 9.04 16.63 17.25
CA MET A 691 8.08 17.62 16.76
C MET A 691 6.71 17.47 17.43
N GLU A 692 6.21 16.25 17.58
CA GLU A 692 4.99 15.95 18.36
C GLU A 692 5.14 16.38 19.82
N TYR A 693 6.24 15.99 20.48
CA TYR A 693 6.50 16.40 21.87
C TYR A 693 6.45 17.92 22.02
N ARG A 694 7.10 18.67 21.11
CA ARG A 694 7.06 20.13 21.09
C ARG A 694 5.66 20.69 20.88
N ASN A 695 4.91 20.19 19.89
CA ASN A 695 3.55 20.64 19.59
C ASN A 695 2.67 20.45 20.83
N ILE A 696 2.60 19.24 21.38
CA ILE A 696 1.73 18.95 22.52
C ILE A 696 2.17 19.71 23.78
N CYS A 697 3.47 19.81 24.08
CA CYS A 697 3.96 20.60 25.22
C CYS A 697 3.56 22.08 25.12
N ASN A 698 3.71 22.69 23.93
CA ASN A 698 3.34 24.10 23.69
C ASN A 698 1.82 24.31 23.71
N LYS A 699 1.07 23.43 23.05
CA LYS A 699 -0.40 23.52 22.88
C LYS A 699 -1.18 23.36 24.19
N TYR A 700 -0.58 22.65 25.15
CA TYR A 700 -1.22 22.29 26.41
C TYR A 700 -0.57 22.89 27.68
N ASP A 701 0.37 23.83 27.50
CA ASP A 701 1.13 24.54 28.55
C ASP A 701 1.77 23.58 29.57
N MET A 702 2.64 22.69 29.08
CA MET A 702 3.30 21.64 29.87
C MET A 702 4.74 22.02 30.26
N ASP A 703 5.11 21.73 31.52
CA ASP A 703 6.48 21.79 32.02
C ASP A 703 7.31 20.63 31.43
N CYS A 704 7.82 20.83 30.22
CA CYS A 704 8.55 19.85 29.42
C CYS A 704 10.07 20.07 29.44
N ASP A 705 10.86 19.04 29.10
CA ASP A 705 12.31 19.06 29.21
C ASP A 705 12.92 20.18 28.33
N PRO A 706 13.52 21.23 28.93
CA PRO A 706 14.00 22.39 28.18
C PRO A 706 15.12 22.05 27.19
N THR A 707 15.79 20.89 27.35
CA THR A 707 16.77 20.38 26.38
C THR A 707 16.12 20.11 25.04
N TYR A 708 14.91 19.54 25.04
CA TYR A 708 14.19 19.18 23.82
C TYR A 708 13.23 20.27 23.35
N MET A 709 12.86 21.22 24.22
CA MET A 709 12.09 22.42 23.84
C MET A 709 12.95 23.54 23.23
N ASP A 710 14.29 23.51 23.36
CA ASP A 710 15.19 24.50 22.73
C ASP A 710 15.09 24.45 21.19
N GLU A 711 14.69 25.56 20.57
CA GLU A 711 14.67 25.74 19.11
C GLU A 711 16.03 25.42 18.46
N ASN A 712 17.12 25.61 19.21
CA ASN A 712 18.51 25.38 18.78
C ASN A 712 18.98 23.93 19.01
N TYR A 713 18.12 23.02 19.49
CA TYR A 713 18.46 21.60 19.69
C TYR A 713 18.99 20.99 18.39
N TYR A 714 20.28 20.61 18.39
CA TYR A 714 20.93 20.07 17.21
C TYR A 714 20.54 18.61 16.96
N TYR A 715 20.00 18.34 15.78
CA TYR A 715 19.78 17.00 15.25
C TYR A 715 20.47 16.80 13.88
N PRO A 716 21.14 15.67 13.64
CA PRO A 716 21.82 15.41 12.37
C PRO A 716 20.84 14.91 11.30
N ILE A 717 20.89 15.52 10.12
CA ILE A 717 20.15 15.10 8.93
C ILE A 717 21.13 14.60 7.86
N ASN A 718 20.90 13.39 7.34
CA ASN A 718 21.72 12.85 6.25
C ASN A 718 21.19 13.29 4.88
N LYS A 719 21.75 14.38 4.36
CA LYS A 719 21.40 14.98 3.06
C LYS A 719 21.68 14.11 1.82
N ASN A 720 22.30 12.94 1.98
CA ASN A 720 22.44 11.94 0.91
C ASN A 720 21.13 11.18 0.66
N VAL A 721 20.40 10.87 1.73
CA VAL A 721 19.21 9.99 1.72
C VAL A 721 17.93 10.68 2.20
N GLU A 722 18.02 11.94 2.64
CA GLU A 722 16.86 12.81 2.87
C GLU A 722 15.96 12.84 1.63
N PHE A 723 14.66 12.60 1.84
CA PHE A 723 13.67 12.79 0.79
C PHE A 723 13.58 14.28 0.45
N LYS A 724 13.95 14.63 -0.78
CA LYS A 724 13.77 15.96 -1.34
C LYS A 724 12.44 15.99 -2.05
N TYR A 725 11.53 16.83 -1.59
CA TYR A 725 10.32 17.14 -2.34
C TYR A 725 10.71 17.69 -3.71
N ILE A 726 10.34 16.98 -4.77
CA ILE A 726 10.26 17.56 -6.11
C ILE A 726 8.97 18.38 -6.13
N TYR A 727 9.03 19.56 -5.50
CA TYR A 727 8.11 20.63 -5.86
C TYR A 727 8.48 21.06 -7.27
N ASP A 728 7.56 20.82 -8.20
CA ASP A 728 7.61 21.42 -9.53
C ASP A 728 7.52 22.95 -9.35
N ASP A 729 8.54 23.71 -9.78
CA ASP A 729 8.68 25.11 -9.39
C ASP A 729 7.75 26.05 -10.18
N TYR A 730 6.49 26.03 -9.77
CA TYR A 730 5.48 27.01 -10.10
C TYR A 730 5.29 28.06 -8.99
N SER A 731 6.33 28.39 -8.19
CA SER A 731 6.19 29.41 -7.13
C SER A 731 7.38 30.36 -6.87
N THR A 732 8.54 30.19 -7.51
CA THR A 732 9.69 31.13 -7.41
C THR A 732 10.16 31.77 -8.71
N TYR A 733 9.21 32.29 -9.52
CA TYR A 733 9.53 33.43 -10.40
C TYR A 733 9.74 34.71 -9.58
N GLU A 734 10.89 34.81 -8.90
CA GLU A 734 11.41 36.08 -8.41
C GLU A 734 11.67 37.00 -9.60
N TYR A 735 10.77 37.98 -9.82
CA TYR A 735 11.08 39.10 -10.68
C TYR A 735 12.19 39.94 -10.01
N GLU A 736 13.44 39.70 -10.42
CA GLU A 736 14.59 40.58 -10.17
C GLU A 736 14.30 41.98 -10.73
N THR A 737 13.57 42.77 -9.94
CA THR A 737 13.34 44.18 -10.17
C THR A 737 14.52 44.95 -9.59
N GLU A 738 15.70 44.74 -10.18
CA GLU A 738 16.78 45.72 -10.10
C GLU A 738 16.20 47.07 -10.54
N ILE A 739 16.13 48.04 -9.63
CA ILE A 739 15.78 49.43 -9.94
C ILE A 739 17.09 50.21 -10.10
N PRO A 740 17.58 50.44 -11.33
CA PRO A 740 18.89 51.06 -11.53
C PRO A 740 18.76 52.54 -11.21
N THR A 741 19.46 53.00 -10.17
CA THR A 741 19.27 54.36 -9.66
C THR A 741 20.02 55.38 -10.54
N GLN A 742 19.28 56.08 -11.40
CA GLN A 742 19.69 57.20 -12.27
C GLN A 742 20.69 56.90 -13.41
N ILE A 743 20.31 57.28 -14.63
CA ILE A 743 21.17 57.97 -15.60
C ILE A 743 20.28 58.81 -16.56
N SER A 744 20.88 59.74 -17.30
CA SER A 744 20.25 60.92 -17.90
C SER A 744 19.32 60.68 -19.10
N TYR A 745 18.30 61.54 -19.21
CA TYR A 745 17.52 61.79 -20.42
C TYR A 745 18.39 62.29 -21.61
N GLU A 746 18.11 61.81 -22.82
CA GLU A 746 18.18 62.62 -24.04
C GLU A 746 16.93 62.37 -24.91
N HIS A 747 16.32 63.44 -25.42
CA HIS A 747 15.21 63.39 -26.39
C HIS A 747 15.75 63.58 -27.81
N PRO A 748 15.16 62.89 -28.80
CA PRO A 748 14.95 63.53 -30.10
C PRO A 748 13.55 63.33 -30.70
N THR A 749 12.87 64.45 -30.93
CA THR A 749 11.89 64.74 -32.01
C THR A 749 10.66 63.86 -32.25
N ALA A 750 9.50 64.51 -32.22
CA ALA A 750 8.19 63.99 -32.61
C ALA A 750 7.99 63.84 -34.14
N THR A 751 6.93 63.14 -34.52
CA THR A 751 6.18 63.34 -35.78
C THR A 751 4.67 63.25 -35.47
N GLU A 752 3.80 63.72 -36.37
CA GLU A 752 2.49 64.27 -36.00
C GLU A 752 1.28 63.33 -36.13
N ARG A 753 0.29 63.56 -35.23
CA ARG A 753 -1.19 63.65 -35.42
C ARG A 753 -1.83 63.08 -36.72
N PRO A 754 -3.04 62.47 -36.63
CA PRO A 754 -4.19 63.20 -36.08
C PRO A 754 -5.11 62.49 -35.08
N THR A 755 -5.69 63.33 -34.23
CA THR A 755 -6.83 63.08 -33.34
C THR A 755 -8.16 63.38 -34.05
N GLU A 756 -9.19 62.58 -33.80
CA GLU A 756 -10.56 63.11 -33.71
C GLU A 756 -11.05 63.02 -32.26
N TYR A 757 -11.85 64.01 -31.85
CA TYR A 757 -12.42 64.14 -30.51
C TYR A 757 -13.94 64.18 -30.58
N ILE A 758 -14.62 63.49 -29.67
CA ILE A 758 -15.87 63.96 -29.06
C ILE A 758 -15.69 63.83 -27.53
N THR A 759 -16.31 64.73 -26.76
CA THR A 759 -15.81 65.18 -25.45
C THR A 759 -16.89 65.32 -24.38
N PHE A 760 -16.55 64.95 -23.13
CA PHE A 760 -16.92 65.62 -21.86
C PHE A 760 -18.41 65.78 -21.47
N ASP A 761 -18.79 65.95 -20.19
CA ASP A 761 -18.05 65.97 -18.89
C ASP A 761 -18.65 64.87 -17.94
N ASP A 762 -19.01 64.94 -16.64
CA ASP A 762 -19.12 66.00 -15.61
C ASP A 762 -19.30 65.41 -14.18
N THR A 763 -18.61 65.95 -13.15
CA THR A 763 -18.71 65.70 -11.67
C THR A 763 -18.48 64.28 -11.10
N GLU A 764 -17.60 64.00 -10.10
CA GLU A 764 -17.34 64.56 -8.74
C GLU A 764 -18.38 64.09 -7.68
N GLU A 765 -18.02 63.32 -6.62
CA GLU A 765 -17.45 63.71 -5.29
C GLU A 765 -18.47 64.45 -4.36
N GLU A 766 -18.54 64.31 -3.02
CA GLU A 766 -17.66 63.69 -1.99
C GLU A 766 -18.48 63.27 -0.71
N ASP A 767 -17.80 63.04 0.43
CA ASP A 767 -18.25 63.11 1.86
C ASP A 767 -19.16 62.05 2.54
N VAL A 768 -18.50 61.03 3.11
CA VAL A 768 -18.28 60.80 4.58
C VAL A 768 -19.32 61.25 5.63
N TYR A 769 -19.66 60.36 6.59
CA TYR A 769 -19.90 60.68 8.01
C TYR A 769 -19.61 59.50 8.96
N ASP A 770 -18.79 59.73 9.99
CA ASP A 770 -18.54 58.81 11.13
C ASP A 770 -19.43 59.12 12.35
N VAL A 771 -19.70 58.12 13.21
CA VAL A 771 -20.16 58.31 14.60
C VAL A 771 -19.62 57.19 15.51
N GLU A 772 -18.78 57.55 16.49
CA GLU A 772 -18.49 56.73 17.68
C GLU A 772 -19.55 56.95 18.78
N ILE A 773 -19.86 55.93 19.59
CA ILE A 773 -20.31 56.09 20.99
C ILE A 773 -19.68 54.97 21.85
N ASP A 774 -19.28 55.34 23.07
CA ASP A 774 -18.39 54.57 23.96
C ASP A 774 -19.12 53.79 25.09
N LEU A 775 -18.31 53.03 25.83
CA LEU A 775 -18.50 52.22 27.06
C LEU A 775 -19.24 52.93 28.23
N PRO A 776 -19.77 52.25 29.29
CA PRO A 776 -18.96 51.42 30.20
C PRO A 776 -19.58 50.25 31.00
N THR A 777 -18.66 49.61 31.74
CA THR A 777 -18.71 48.45 32.66
C THR A 777 -19.56 48.61 33.93
N ASN A 778 -19.92 47.48 34.56
CA ASN A 778 -19.62 47.25 36.00
C ASN A 778 -19.56 45.75 36.36
N SER A 779 -19.09 45.44 37.58
CA SER A 779 -18.71 44.09 38.05
C SER A 779 -19.40 43.67 39.37
N THR A 780 -18.89 42.60 40.01
CA THR A 780 -19.16 42.06 41.36
C THR A 780 -20.43 41.22 41.57
N ASP A 781 -20.49 40.24 42.49
CA ASP A 781 -19.56 39.23 43.07
C ASP A 781 -20.39 38.35 44.05
N ASP A 782 -19.90 37.17 44.46
CA ASP A 782 -20.27 36.39 45.69
C ASP A 782 -21.75 35.86 45.83
N ASP A 783 -22.12 34.80 46.60
CA ASP A 783 -21.35 33.77 47.33
C ASP A 783 -22.17 32.49 47.66
N GLU A 784 -21.45 31.42 48.05
CA GLU A 784 -21.71 30.31 49.02
C GLU A 784 -23.00 29.41 49.11
N GLU A 785 -22.72 28.12 49.45
CA GLU A 785 -23.43 27.13 50.32
C GLU A 785 -24.91 26.71 50.07
N SER A 786 -25.39 25.47 50.27
CA SER A 786 -24.92 24.14 50.71
C SER A 786 -26.20 23.25 50.90
N SER A 787 -26.03 21.97 51.30
CA SER A 787 -27.06 21.07 51.88
C SER A 787 -28.21 20.54 51.00
N ASP A 788 -28.84 19.38 51.27
CA ASP A 788 -28.46 18.07 51.88
C ASP A 788 -29.67 17.12 51.65
N ASP A 789 -29.49 15.79 51.80
CA ASP A 789 -30.52 14.79 52.17
C ASP A 789 -31.76 14.56 51.23
N ASP A 790 -32.46 13.40 51.19
CA ASP A 790 -32.08 11.99 51.43
C ASP A 790 -33.13 11.01 50.80
N GLU A 791 -32.86 9.71 50.86
CA GLU A 791 -33.76 8.53 50.87
C GLU A 791 -35.11 8.42 50.07
N ASP A 792 -35.09 7.50 49.08
CA ASP A 792 -35.91 6.25 49.04
C ASP A 792 -37.39 6.20 48.51
N THR A 793 -37.82 4.97 48.20
CA THR A 793 -39.19 4.42 48.03
C THR A 793 -39.90 4.43 46.64
N THR A 794 -39.52 3.44 45.82
CA THR A 794 -40.39 2.33 45.32
C THR A 794 -41.71 2.52 44.52
N GLU A 795 -42.00 1.49 43.69
CA GLU A 795 -43.32 0.99 43.23
C GLU A 795 -44.11 1.75 42.13
N SER A 796 -43.80 1.37 40.89
CA SER A 796 -44.74 0.84 39.87
C SER A 796 -46.26 1.08 40.03
N VAL A 797 -46.86 1.73 39.02
CA VAL A 797 -48.28 1.55 38.67
C VAL A 797 -48.43 1.40 37.15
N GLU A 798 -48.86 0.22 36.69
CA GLU A 798 -49.45 0.07 35.35
C GLU A 798 -50.85 0.69 35.32
N SER A 799 -51.17 1.49 34.29
CA SER A 799 -52.57 1.71 33.93
C SER A 799 -52.76 1.89 32.42
N SER A 800 -53.32 0.87 31.78
CA SER A 800 -53.69 0.88 30.37
C SER A 800 -55.07 1.51 30.15
N VAL A 801 -55.18 2.55 29.32
CA VAL A 801 -56.47 2.92 28.70
C VAL A 801 -56.35 3.17 27.20
N THR A 802 -57.10 2.35 26.48
CA THR A 802 -57.30 2.23 25.03
C THR A 802 -57.70 3.52 24.29
N LEU A 803 -57.11 3.68 23.10
CA LEU A 803 -57.57 4.38 21.88
C LEU A 803 -58.92 5.13 21.90
N LEU A 804 -58.91 6.35 21.36
CA LEU A 804 -60.04 6.94 20.63
C LEU A 804 -59.60 7.38 19.23
N THR A 805 -60.20 6.81 18.20
CA THR A 805 -59.92 7.12 16.79
C THR A 805 -60.94 8.07 16.19
N THR A 806 -60.50 9.16 15.58
CA THR A 806 -61.31 9.99 14.67
C THR A 806 -60.57 10.23 13.36
N SER A 807 -61.10 9.68 12.28
CA SER A 807 -60.62 9.85 10.90
C SER A 807 -61.50 10.83 10.12
N VAL A 808 -61.17 11.06 8.84
CA VAL A 808 -61.91 11.87 7.84
C VAL A 808 -61.66 13.39 7.97
N ASN A 809 -61.30 14.15 6.92
CA ASN A 809 -61.27 13.87 5.48
C ASN A 809 -60.06 14.45 4.73
N THR A 810 -59.78 13.92 3.54
CA THR A 810 -58.78 14.45 2.58
C THR A 810 -59.31 15.64 1.79
N ALA A 811 -58.47 16.63 1.50
CA ALA A 811 -58.74 17.68 0.52
C ALA A 811 -57.51 17.90 -0.40
N THR A 812 -57.70 17.74 -1.71
CA THR A 812 -56.61 17.76 -2.70
C THR A 812 -56.41 19.15 -3.29
N THR A 813 -55.19 19.70 -3.22
CA THR A 813 -54.80 20.94 -3.92
C THR A 813 -53.47 20.74 -4.67
N LYS A 814 -53.32 21.44 -5.80
CA LYS A 814 -52.27 21.20 -6.81
C LYS A 814 -50.87 21.59 -6.32
N ARG A 815 -49.86 20.79 -6.66
CA ARG A 815 -48.45 21.25 -6.71
C ARG A 815 -48.29 22.20 -7.90
N THR A 816 -47.82 23.42 -7.65
CA THR A 816 -47.18 24.28 -8.66
C THR A 816 -45.68 24.13 -8.49
N ILE A 817 -44.97 23.70 -9.53
CA ILE A 817 -43.51 23.65 -9.54
C ILE A 817 -43.00 25.06 -9.86
N ILE A 818 -42.19 25.64 -8.97
CA ILE A 818 -41.47 26.89 -9.22
C ILE A 818 -39.97 26.58 -9.16
N THR A 819 -39.36 26.40 -10.32
CA THR A 819 -37.91 26.26 -10.45
C THR A 819 -37.25 27.60 -10.14
N ARG A 820 -36.44 27.68 -9.09
CA ARG A 820 -35.55 28.83 -8.83
C ARG A 820 -34.11 28.40 -9.10
N THR A 821 -33.62 28.74 -10.28
CA THR A 821 -32.19 28.72 -10.58
C THR A 821 -31.49 29.72 -9.65
N LYS A 822 -30.52 29.28 -8.86
CA LYS A 822 -29.67 30.15 -8.05
C LYS A 822 -28.24 30.03 -8.55
N THR A 823 -27.81 30.97 -9.38
CA THR A 823 -26.41 31.12 -9.75
C THR A 823 -25.61 31.44 -8.48
N VAL A 824 -24.58 30.64 -8.19
CA VAL A 824 -23.65 30.88 -7.09
C VAL A 824 -22.29 31.19 -7.71
N THR A 825 -21.92 32.46 -7.69
CA THR A 825 -20.57 32.90 -8.07
C THR A 825 -19.63 32.56 -6.93
N ILE A 826 -18.84 31.49 -7.07
CA ILE A 826 -17.78 31.16 -6.12
C ILE A 826 -16.57 32.05 -6.45
N GLY A 827 -16.37 33.09 -5.67
CA GLY A 827 -15.15 33.89 -5.73
C GLY A 827 -14.06 33.21 -4.91
N TYR A 828 -13.05 32.65 -5.57
CA TYR A 828 -11.81 32.27 -4.91
C TYR A 828 -11.16 33.52 -4.33
N LYS A 829 -10.87 33.52 -3.03
CA LYS A 829 -10.10 34.58 -2.38
C LYS A 829 -8.81 33.98 -1.82
N THR A 830 -7.75 34.08 -2.62
CA THR A 830 -6.39 33.78 -2.19
C THR A 830 -6.04 34.57 -0.93
N ILE A 831 -5.54 33.89 0.09
CA ILE A 831 -4.81 34.48 1.20
C ILE A 831 -3.55 33.63 1.36
N LEU A 832 -2.40 34.28 1.16
CA LEU A 832 -1.09 33.72 1.45
C LEU A 832 -0.82 33.87 2.95
N ASN A 833 -0.42 32.78 3.59
CA ASN A 833 0.67 32.65 4.59
C ASN A 833 0.57 31.27 5.25
#